data_AF-A0A3M1T778-F1
#
_entry.id   AF-A0A3M1T778-F1
#
_cell.length_a   1.000
_cell.length_b   1.000
_cell.length_c   1.000
_cell.angle_alpha   90.00
_cell.angle_beta   90.00
_cell.angle_gamma   90.00
#
_symmetry.space_group_name_H-M   'P 1'
#
loop_
_entity.id
_entity.type
_entity.pdbx_description
1 polymer ?
#
loop_
_entity_poly.entity_id
_entity_poly.type
_entity_poly.pdbx_seq_one_letter_code
_entity_poly.pdbx_strand_id
1 'polypeptide(L)'
;MKMAASRDLEALEETHRREEGEEAARDPVELARRGDGRALDLSLPAGGALPSSRAWLDRLEGPGGFVREKKPAVFDHLRSFGPYLCSVDDPPLSVIDGMSQTATLTGGFSDDHIVRSYYEGGFGDTPVTNRDTTLERVDALDAYVSFLRSKLPELPEVTFTHSGAEANEKALALARLHAPASATKVLAFEGSFHGRTLLALHATYNPAKREPFQIPGYEALFAPWPLWEAPGGAEPAAPEGFFEAAAAGRMEQLTEGGDALLAREIEALRAVQRALSGGEVFACIVEPMQSEGGDRYATARFHRALRLLTAHFGVALIYDEVQCGFGLGGPFFWHQHFDLRDLDGRPLPPDAVTVAKRAQLGVVMSRYADPEPVPVHVASLVRGRLQGEVAADPTAAARVEALWRPRLAALATSFPSLVARPRGRGYAFAFDLPSAEHLKAYLAQRFYRGVVVFGAGDRTVRYRLSRAFEERHIEQLFAAAHQSLAWIEAHPGEAPPAWEDAETAPAPSGRAPATERWETRVRGVSPEEAAGLAEAMIALEAEVYEPARREPPEKLRRFLADPEAIVGVAELREKGAGEKAPWSFAGFALAVPLERVADVPGPDRDPMLGHENTAYSVSITLKKEARGLGLGRALKVHQIEEARRRSGAEGRPRYLFVSGRNRVGFADGMARLNRRLGAHVVFELEGQYGDPEGRALYYRIPIRHEIPSAPKQEGETSNRPAGRVRVDLASGLLRPFATPPKSLATLWEAGALVGPTVNKITLCNYVTPSVVRAAEWMAALTPGLPRLYVTSGRDELLDKALRILKWHRRDATVAIGLEGGYLGHVTAAARSLSDPAVHRGGPAHFAWPRVPHPAQDPEATLAALREAVTAAGGPAKVLGLFWETVQERTGAVIPQAFWEALEQWRQESGIPVVLFETASALGRSGAGPFRALAQGFVPDALAWWGGGQHGWLHVTEGLFVDKPLTFVSTWDGDELSLIRDHHHARAARRLDLSGALRAMERVVAALASRGLTVRGAGLYRVVHAGEAAETLRAQLAAEGILLRALPAGRFAIAPPLDVAETRLEILEAAVEALPQP
;
A
#
# COMPACT_ATOMS: atom_id res chain seq x y z
N MET A 1 8.50 -44.10 -1.86
CA MET A 1 9.37 -42.90 -1.83
C MET A 1 8.91 -42.06 -0.64
N LYS A 2 9.81 -41.71 0.30
CA LYS A 2 9.45 -40.98 1.54
C LYS A 2 8.82 -39.63 1.16
N MET A 3 7.52 -39.47 1.40
CA MET A 3 6.87 -38.14 1.38
C MET A 3 7.57 -37.26 2.40
N ALA A 4 8.07 -36.10 1.96
CA ALA A 4 8.58 -35.08 2.86
C ALA A 4 7.51 -34.79 3.93
N ALA A 5 7.93 -34.73 5.19
CA ALA A 5 7.05 -34.43 6.32
C ALA A 5 6.22 -33.19 5.98
N SER A 6 4.89 -33.32 5.94
CA SER A 6 4.03 -32.14 5.94
C SER A 6 4.46 -31.29 7.12
N ARG A 7 4.74 -30.00 6.91
CA ARG A 7 4.95 -29.08 8.05
C ARG A 7 3.74 -29.27 8.97
N ASP A 8 4.01 -29.67 10.20
CA ASP A 8 2.96 -29.85 11.20
C ASP A 8 2.31 -28.49 11.43
N LEU A 9 1.09 -28.30 10.92
CA LEU A 9 0.34 -27.06 11.04
C LEU A 9 0.10 -26.69 12.51
N GLU A 10 0.12 -27.65 13.45
CA GLU A 10 0.03 -27.38 14.88
C GLU A 10 1.33 -26.78 15.41
N ALA A 11 2.48 -27.39 15.10
CA ALA A 11 3.79 -26.86 15.47
C ALA A 11 4.06 -25.47 14.85
N LEU A 12 3.63 -25.28 13.59
CA LEU A 12 3.75 -23.99 12.91
C LEU A 12 2.86 -22.93 13.57
N GLU A 13 1.63 -23.28 13.91
CA GLU A 13 0.72 -22.37 14.60
C GLU A 13 1.23 -21.95 15.98
N GLU A 14 1.80 -22.88 16.75
CA GLU A 14 2.40 -22.59 18.04
C GLU A 14 3.61 -21.66 17.92
N THR A 15 4.44 -21.88 16.90
CA THR A 15 5.57 -20.99 16.57
C THR A 15 5.08 -19.59 16.24
N HIS A 16 4.10 -19.46 15.35
CA HIS A 16 3.55 -18.17 14.95
C HIS A 16 2.91 -17.45 16.14
N ARG A 17 2.15 -18.15 16.98
CA ARG A 17 1.50 -17.58 18.17
C ARG A 17 2.51 -17.03 19.16
N ARG A 18 3.63 -17.72 19.38
CA ARG A 18 4.72 -17.25 20.25
C ARG A 18 5.36 -15.98 19.68
N GLU A 19 5.73 -15.99 18.40
CA GLU A 19 6.35 -14.84 17.72
C GLU A 19 5.43 -13.61 17.67
N GLU A 20 4.13 -13.84 17.39
CA GLU A 20 3.07 -12.83 17.45
C GLU A 20 2.94 -12.22 18.85
N GLY A 21 3.00 -13.05 19.89
CA GLY A 21 2.98 -12.61 21.28
C GLY A 21 4.22 -11.79 21.67
N GLU A 22 5.39 -12.19 21.18
CA GLU A 22 6.64 -11.44 21.36
C GLU A 22 6.58 -10.07 20.67
N GLU A 23 6.05 -10.00 19.45
CA GLU A 23 5.83 -8.75 18.72
C GLU A 23 4.80 -7.84 19.40
N ALA A 24 3.68 -8.40 19.84
CA ALA A 24 2.62 -7.69 20.54
C ALA A 24 3.08 -7.14 21.91
N ALA A 25 4.06 -7.78 22.55
CA ALA A 25 4.65 -7.30 23.80
C ALA A 25 5.63 -6.14 23.60
N ARG A 26 5.99 -5.80 22.34
CA ARG A 26 6.89 -4.68 22.05
C ARG A 26 6.15 -3.36 22.24
N ASP A 27 6.64 -2.55 23.16
CA ASP A 27 6.11 -1.21 23.42
C ASP A 27 7.09 -0.13 22.92
N PRO A 28 6.64 0.83 22.08
CA PRO A 28 7.46 1.95 21.63
C PRO A 28 8.13 2.73 22.77
N VAL A 29 7.46 2.87 23.93
CA VAL A 29 8.03 3.58 25.09
C VAL A 29 9.18 2.79 25.71
N GLU A 30 9.02 1.48 25.90
CA GLU A 30 10.09 0.60 26.39
C GLU A 30 11.27 0.48 25.42
N LEU A 31 11.00 0.38 24.12
CA LEU A 31 12.04 0.42 23.08
C LEU A 31 12.82 1.74 23.16
N ALA A 32 12.13 2.88 23.24
CA ALA A 32 12.77 4.18 23.39
C ALA A 32 13.57 4.32 24.69
N ARG A 33 13.14 3.66 25.78
CA ARG A 33 13.85 3.60 27.06
C ARG A 33 15.16 2.80 26.96
N ARG A 34 15.22 1.77 26.13
CA ARG A 34 16.44 0.99 25.86
C ARG A 34 17.37 1.67 24.86
N GLY A 35 16.85 2.61 24.08
CA GLY A 35 17.59 3.30 23.01
C GLY A 35 17.18 2.84 21.62
N ASP A 36 16.29 1.85 21.54
CA ASP A 36 15.88 1.11 20.34
C ASP A 36 14.53 1.57 19.76
N GLY A 37 14.05 2.75 20.17
CA GLY A 37 12.81 3.35 19.67
C GLY A 37 12.91 3.76 18.20
N ARG A 38 12.01 4.64 17.76
CA ARG A 38 12.03 5.15 16.37
C ARG A 38 13.42 5.69 16.00
N ALA A 39 13.95 5.25 14.86
CA ALA A 39 15.21 5.75 14.36
C ALA A 39 15.07 7.17 13.84
N LEU A 40 16.02 8.00 14.24
CA LEU A 40 16.12 9.39 13.84
C LEU A 40 17.47 9.71 13.19
N ASP A 41 18.36 8.72 13.12
CA ASP A 41 19.73 8.80 12.65
C ASP A 41 20.11 7.45 11.99
N LEU A 42 21.22 7.44 11.25
CA LEU A 42 21.77 6.22 10.63
C LEU A 42 22.33 5.27 11.68
N SER A 43 22.22 3.97 11.42
CA SER A 43 22.85 2.90 12.21
C SER A 43 23.31 1.82 11.25
N LEU A 44 24.61 1.53 11.26
CA LEU A 44 25.24 0.56 10.37
C LEU A 44 25.90 -0.52 11.24
N PRO A 45 25.34 -1.74 11.30
CA PRO A 45 25.91 -2.82 12.10
C PRO A 45 27.32 -3.17 11.63
N ALA A 46 28.23 -3.41 12.57
CA ALA A 46 29.61 -3.77 12.28
C ALA A 46 29.68 -5.00 11.35
N GLY A 47 30.51 -4.91 10.31
CA GLY A 47 30.66 -5.94 9.28
C GLY A 47 29.39 -6.25 8.47
N GLY A 48 28.33 -5.45 8.60
CA GLY A 48 27.05 -5.67 7.92
C GLY A 48 26.28 -6.89 8.42
N ALA A 49 26.54 -7.34 9.65
CA ALA A 49 25.92 -8.51 10.23
C ALA A 49 24.44 -8.25 10.57
N LEU A 50 23.53 -8.98 9.91
CA LEU A 50 22.08 -8.92 10.13
C LEU A 50 21.52 -10.32 10.46
N PRO A 51 21.87 -10.90 11.63
CA PRO A 51 21.55 -12.29 11.95
C PRO A 51 20.05 -12.54 12.07
N SER A 52 19.29 -11.60 12.64
CA SER A 52 17.84 -11.73 12.79
C SER A 52 17.17 -11.64 11.42
N SER A 53 17.55 -10.66 10.61
CA SER A 53 17.06 -10.55 9.23
C SER A 53 17.39 -11.81 8.42
N ARG A 54 18.61 -12.34 8.56
CA ARG A 54 19.02 -13.56 7.87
C ARG A 54 18.17 -14.77 8.27
N ALA A 55 17.91 -14.96 9.55
CA ALA A 55 17.08 -16.06 10.04
C ALA A 55 15.65 -16.03 9.47
N TRP A 56 15.05 -14.84 9.37
CA TRP A 56 13.74 -14.64 8.74
C TRP A 56 13.78 -14.90 7.22
N LEU A 57 14.80 -14.40 6.52
CA LEU A 57 14.94 -14.60 5.08
C LEU A 57 15.21 -16.07 4.73
N ASP A 58 16.00 -16.79 5.53
CA ASP A 58 16.25 -18.23 5.34
C ASP A 58 14.95 -19.05 5.47
N ARG A 59 14.04 -18.66 6.36
CA ARG A 59 12.69 -19.25 6.47
C ARG A 59 11.83 -18.94 5.25
N LEU A 60 11.87 -17.69 4.77
CA LEU A 60 11.14 -17.25 3.59
C LEU A 60 11.63 -17.98 2.31
N GLU A 61 12.94 -18.17 2.18
CA GLU A 61 13.60 -18.79 1.01
C GLU A 61 13.69 -20.34 1.10
N GLY A 62 13.32 -20.93 2.23
CA GLY A 62 13.42 -22.37 2.50
C GLY A 62 12.58 -23.28 1.58
N PRO A 63 12.52 -24.60 1.85
CA PRO A 63 11.71 -25.53 1.06
C PRO A 63 10.22 -25.13 1.06
N GLY A 64 9.66 -24.92 -0.13
CA GLY A 64 8.34 -24.30 -0.30
C GLY A 64 8.31 -22.79 -0.05
N GLY A 65 9.44 -22.14 -0.31
CA GLY A 65 9.66 -20.73 -0.04
C GLY A 65 9.00 -19.81 -1.07
N PHE A 66 8.84 -18.57 -0.63
CA PHE A 66 8.37 -17.43 -1.39
C PHE A 66 9.43 -16.95 -2.41
N VAL A 67 9.13 -15.88 -3.14
CA VAL A 67 10.13 -15.22 -3.99
C VAL A 67 11.27 -14.66 -3.13
N ARG A 68 12.52 -14.94 -3.54
CA ARG A 68 13.75 -14.48 -2.87
C ARG A 68 13.76 -12.96 -2.71
N GLU A 69 14.11 -12.43 -1.54
CA GLU A 69 14.30 -10.98 -1.32
C GLU A 69 15.72 -10.54 -1.76
N LYS A 70 15.83 -9.36 -2.36
CA LYS A 70 17.14 -8.80 -2.80
C LYS A 70 17.81 -7.97 -1.71
N LYS A 71 17.04 -7.44 -0.76
CA LYS A 71 17.53 -6.58 0.31
C LYS A 71 17.95 -7.45 1.51
N PRO A 72 19.06 -7.12 2.17
CA PRO A 72 19.60 -7.97 3.24
C PRO A 72 18.85 -7.82 4.58
N ALA A 73 17.92 -6.85 4.68
CA ALA A 73 17.24 -6.49 5.92
C ALA A 73 15.75 -6.83 5.88
N VAL A 74 15.25 -7.36 7.00
CA VAL A 74 13.82 -7.51 7.30
C VAL A 74 13.36 -6.31 8.09
N PHE A 75 12.24 -5.72 7.66
CA PHE A 75 11.75 -4.42 8.07
C PHE A 75 11.02 -4.44 9.42
N ASP A 76 11.23 -3.38 10.21
CA ASP A 76 10.59 -3.17 11.50
C ASP A 76 9.78 -1.87 11.53
N HIS A 77 8.45 -2.01 11.48
CA HIS A 77 7.52 -0.88 11.45
C HIS A 77 7.62 0.02 12.68
N LEU A 78 7.85 -0.55 13.87
CA LEU A 78 7.82 0.23 15.13
C LEU A 78 9.01 1.19 15.23
N ARG A 79 10.13 0.82 14.61
CA ARG A 79 11.38 1.59 14.62
C ARG A 79 11.49 2.54 13.43
N SER A 80 10.73 2.31 12.37
CA SER A 80 10.83 3.08 11.14
C SER A 80 9.99 4.36 11.20
N PHE A 81 10.61 5.49 10.86
CA PHE A 81 10.01 6.80 11.03
C PHE A 81 10.61 7.84 10.07
N GLY A 82 9.76 8.70 9.51
CA GLY A 82 10.18 9.73 8.57
C GLY A 82 10.87 9.12 7.35
N PRO A 83 12.08 9.55 6.98
CA PRO A 83 12.82 8.96 5.87
C PRO A 83 13.58 7.69 6.26
N TYR A 84 13.57 7.24 7.52
CA TYR A 84 14.39 6.11 7.96
C TYR A 84 13.66 4.77 7.89
N LEU A 85 14.28 3.82 7.19
CA LEU A 85 13.92 2.41 7.13
C LEU A 85 14.81 1.63 8.12
N CYS A 86 14.21 0.87 9.04
CA CYS A 86 14.92 0.13 10.08
C CYS A 86 14.74 -1.38 9.98
N SER A 87 15.79 -2.14 10.30
CA SER A 87 15.73 -3.59 10.39
C SER A 87 15.33 -4.10 11.77
N VAL A 88 14.95 -5.38 11.82
CA VAL A 88 14.65 -6.14 13.05
C VAL A 88 15.90 -6.54 13.85
N ASP A 89 17.10 -6.20 13.37
CA ASP A 89 18.37 -6.59 14.01
C ASP A 89 18.72 -5.71 15.22
N ASP A 90 19.68 -6.20 16.01
CA ASP A 90 20.25 -5.50 17.16
C ASP A 90 21.80 -5.62 17.14
N PRO A 91 22.55 -4.51 16.96
CA PRO A 91 22.04 -3.17 16.62
C PRO A 91 21.34 -3.16 15.24
N PRO A 92 20.40 -2.23 15.01
CA PRO A 92 19.65 -2.18 13.75
C PRO A 92 20.51 -1.70 12.59
N LEU A 93 20.15 -2.15 11.39
CA LEU A 93 20.39 -1.36 10.18
C LEU A 93 19.33 -0.26 10.09
N SER A 94 19.72 1.00 10.16
CA SER A 94 18.88 2.18 9.91
C SER A 94 19.46 2.98 8.76
N VAL A 95 18.69 3.08 7.67
CA VAL A 95 19.10 3.74 6.41
C VAL A 95 18.06 4.75 5.96
N ILE A 96 18.49 5.77 5.23
CA ILE A 96 17.60 6.71 4.57
C ILE A 96 16.96 6.04 3.35
N ASP A 97 15.64 6.01 3.29
CA ASP A 97 14.89 5.61 2.11
C ASP A 97 14.79 6.77 1.11
N GLY A 98 15.78 6.86 0.22
CA GLY A 98 15.79 7.81 -0.90
C GLY A 98 14.77 7.48 -2.00
N MET A 99 13.97 6.41 -1.83
CA MET A 99 12.98 5.95 -2.80
C MET A 99 11.54 6.07 -2.32
N SER A 100 11.28 6.40 -1.05
CA SER A 100 9.95 6.37 -0.43
C SER A 100 9.14 5.15 -0.89
N GLN A 101 9.76 3.96 -0.82
CA GLN A 101 9.16 2.69 -1.25
C GLN A 101 8.73 2.70 -2.73
N THR A 102 9.58 3.22 -3.63
CA THR A 102 9.30 3.45 -5.07
C THR A 102 8.19 4.49 -5.29
N ALA A 103 8.28 5.64 -4.61
CA ALA A 103 7.31 6.74 -4.66
C ALA A 103 5.91 6.34 -4.18
N THR A 104 5.80 5.62 -3.08
CA THR A 104 4.51 5.14 -2.52
C THR A 104 4.15 5.75 -1.18
N LEU A 105 5.09 6.42 -0.52
CA LEU A 105 4.87 7.14 0.74
C LEU A 105 5.05 8.65 0.56
N THR A 106 3.96 9.41 0.62
CA THR A 106 4.02 10.89 0.56
C THR A 106 4.72 11.47 1.79
N GLY A 107 4.38 10.97 2.97
CA GLY A 107 4.87 11.48 4.27
C GLY A 107 6.10 10.78 4.84
N GLY A 108 6.56 9.69 4.22
CA GLY A 108 7.54 8.77 4.82
C GLY A 108 6.89 7.76 5.77
N PHE A 109 7.72 7.02 6.52
CA PHE A 109 7.25 6.02 7.47
C PHE A 109 6.63 6.66 8.71
N SER A 110 5.52 6.10 9.17
CA SER A 110 4.78 6.52 10.36
C SER A 110 4.42 8.01 10.30
N ASP A 111 3.93 8.46 9.13
CA ASP A 111 3.52 9.84 8.88
C ASP A 111 2.51 10.32 9.93
N ASP A 112 2.69 11.57 10.36
CA ASP A 112 1.93 12.16 11.46
C ASP A 112 0.42 12.16 11.20
N HIS A 113 -0.04 12.42 9.97
CA HIS A 113 -1.46 12.49 9.65
C HIS A 113 -2.12 11.11 9.72
N ILE A 114 -1.39 10.08 9.28
CA ILE A 114 -1.89 8.71 9.26
C ILE A 114 -1.87 8.13 10.68
N VAL A 115 -0.77 8.32 11.42
CA VAL A 115 -0.65 7.89 12.82
C VAL A 115 -1.69 8.58 13.70
N ARG A 116 -1.88 9.89 13.53
CA ARG A 116 -2.94 10.64 14.20
C ARG A 116 -4.30 10.03 13.89
N SER A 117 -4.64 9.89 12.60
CA SER A 117 -5.94 9.33 12.19
C SER A 117 -6.17 7.92 12.72
N TYR A 118 -5.12 7.12 12.92
CA TYR A 118 -5.22 5.80 13.54
C TYR A 118 -5.61 5.90 15.01
N TYR A 119 -4.82 6.63 15.82
CA TYR A 119 -5.04 6.73 17.26
C TYR A 119 -6.27 7.57 17.63
N GLU A 120 -6.77 8.41 16.73
CA GLU A 120 -8.02 9.16 16.90
C GLU A 120 -9.26 8.41 16.35
N GLY A 121 -9.11 7.15 15.94
CA GLY A 121 -10.23 6.28 15.55
C GLY A 121 -10.71 6.39 14.10
N GLY A 122 -10.02 7.15 13.24
CA GLY A 122 -10.39 7.36 11.84
C GLY A 122 -10.28 6.12 10.94
N PHE A 123 -9.57 5.08 11.37
CA PHE A 123 -9.54 3.77 10.69
C PHE A 123 -10.66 2.82 11.14
N GLY A 124 -11.33 3.09 12.26
CA GLY A 124 -12.33 2.19 12.84
C GLY A 124 -11.81 0.75 12.96
N ASP A 125 -12.62 -0.21 12.50
CA ASP A 125 -12.33 -1.65 12.48
C ASP A 125 -11.68 -2.14 11.18
N THR A 126 -11.39 -1.25 10.24
CA THR A 126 -10.86 -1.60 8.90
C THR A 126 -9.54 -2.38 8.90
N PRO A 127 -8.72 -2.39 9.97
CA PRO A 127 -7.55 -3.28 10.00
C PRO A 127 -7.86 -4.74 10.26
N VAL A 128 -9.06 -5.05 10.76
CA VAL A 128 -9.50 -6.43 11.03
C VAL A 128 -10.72 -6.83 10.21
N THR A 129 -11.45 -5.88 9.62
CA THR A 129 -12.59 -6.12 8.72
C THR A 129 -12.38 -5.45 7.37
N ASN A 130 -13.04 -5.95 6.31
CA ASN A 130 -13.09 -5.25 5.04
C ASN A 130 -14.52 -5.19 4.49
N ARG A 131 -15.02 -3.95 4.40
CA ARG A 131 -16.29 -3.54 3.77
C ARG A 131 -16.37 -4.08 2.33
N ASP A 132 -17.50 -4.62 1.86
CA ASP A 132 -17.73 -4.73 0.42
C ASP A 132 -18.26 -3.40 -0.13
N THR A 133 -17.38 -2.62 -0.74
CA THR A 133 -17.69 -1.30 -1.31
C THR A 133 -18.66 -1.35 -2.50
N THR A 134 -18.98 -2.53 -3.03
CA THR A 134 -19.96 -2.73 -4.12
C THR A 134 -21.35 -3.11 -3.61
N LEU A 135 -21.49 -3.49 -2.34
CA LEU A 135 -22.76 -3.94 -1.75
C LEU A 135 -23.37 -2.95 -0.77
N GLU A 136 -22.54 -2.13 -0.13
CA GLU A 136 -23.01 -1.14 0.84
C GLU A 136 -22.23 0.17 0.75
N ARG A 137 -22.86 1.23 1.25
CA ARG A 137 -22.23 2.55 1.32
C ARG A 137 -21.07 2.52 2.33
N VAL A 138 -19.92 3.03 1.92
CA VAL A 138 -18.73 3.15 2.75
C VAL A 138 -18.25 4.60 2.73
N ASP A 139 -18.34 5.31 3.85
CA ASP A 139 -18.04 6.75 3.90
C ASP A 139 -16.60 7.08 3.49
N ALA A 140 -15.65 6.19 3.76
CA ALA A 140 -14.27 6.35 3.32
C ALA A 140 -14.13 6.37 1.78
N LEU A 141 -14.98 5.62 1.06
CA LEU A 141 -15.04 5.65 -0.40
C LEU A 141 -15.59 7.01 -0.86
N ASP A 142 -16.74 7.42 -0.34
CA ASP A 142 -17.38 8.70 -0.68
C ASP A 142 -16.44 9.89 -0.42
N ALA A 143 -15.78 9.89 0.75
CA ALA A 143 -14.83 10.93 1.13
C ALA A 143 -13.62 10.98 0.18
N TYR A 144 -13.07 9.83 -0.23
CA TYR A 144 -11.94 9.80 -1.14
C TYR A 144 -12.33 10.19 -2.57
N VAL A 145 -13.48 9.73 -3.07
CA VAL A 145 -14.04 10.16 -4.37
C VAL A 145 -14.26 11.67 -4.39
N SER A 146 -14.88 12.22 -3.34
CA SER A 146 -15.12 13.66 -3.21
C SER A 146 -13.81 14.45 -3.21
N PHE A 147 -12.82 13.99 -2.43
CA PHE A 147 -11.49 14.58 -2.42
C PHE A 147 -10.85 14.57 -3.81
N LEU A 148 -10.83 13.44 -4.51
CA LEU A 148 -10.23 13.32 -5.84
C LEU A 148 -10.92 14.24 -6.87
N ARG A 149 -12.27 14.26 -6.88
CA ARG A 149 -13.05 15.17 -7.74
C ARG A 149 -12.70 16.64 -7.49
N SER A 150 -12.40 17.02 -6.25
CA SER A 150 -11.96 18.39 -5.94
C SER A 150 -10.58 18.74 -6.53
N LYS A 151 -9.76 17.73 -6.87
CA LYS A 151 -8.42 17.92 -7.45
C LYS A 151 -8.39 17.92 -8.98
N LEU A 152 -9.39 17.30 -9.62
CA LEU A 152 -9.50 17.22 -11.07
C LEU A 152 -10.98 17.18 -11.52
N PRO A 153 -11.72 18.30 -11.37
CA PRO A 153 -13.16 18.36 -11.61
C PRO A 153 -13.56 18.09 -13.08
N GLU A 154 -12.65 18.25 -14.03
CA GLU A 154 -12.84 17.94 -15.45
C GLU A 154 -13.04 16.44 -15.76
N LEU A 155 -12.64 15.54 -14.84
CA LEU A 155 -12.77 14.09 -14.97
C LEU A 155 -13.58 13.53 -13.77
N PRO A 156 -14.91 13.61 -13.84
CA PRO A 156 -15.77 13.37 -12.68
C PRO A 156 -15.95 11.88 -12.33
N GLU A 157 -15.68 10.97 -13.27
CA GLU A 157 -15.82 9.54 -13.03
C GLU A 157 -14.56 9.01 -12.35
N VAL A 158 -14.73 8.48 -11.14
CA VAL A 158 -13.63 7.96 -10.31
C VAL A 158 -13.87 6.47 -10.06
N THR A 159 -12.91 5.66 -10.50
CA THR A 159 -12.93 4.21 -10.35
C THR A 159 -11.68 3.75 -9.62
N PHE A 160 -11.82 2.74 -8.77
CA PHE A 160 -10.69 2.14 -8.05
C PHE A 160 -10.37 0.74 -8.56
N THR A 161 -9.10 0.39 -8.44
CA THR A 161 -8.50 -0.94 -8.67
C THR A 161 -7.43 -1.18 -7.61
N HIS A 162 -6.67 -2.27 -7.67
CA HIS A 162 -5.72 -2.63 -6.60
C HIS A 162 -4.28 -2.19 -6.88
N SER A 163 -3.91 -1.98 -8.15
CA SER A 163 -2.54 -1.61 -8.55
C SER A 163 -2.52 -0.60 -9.70
N GLY A 164 -1.34 -0.02 -9.98
CA GLY A 164 -1.17 0.89 -11.12
C GLY A 164 -1.32 0.21 -12.48
N ALA A 165 -0.91 -1.06 -12.59
CA ALA A 165 -1.11 -1.84 -13.83
C ALA A 165 -2.60 -2.09 -14.08
N GLU A 166 -3.35 -2.46 -13.05
CA GLU A 166 -4.82 -2.59 -13.14
C GLU A 166 -5.50 -1.25 -13.46
N ALA A 167 -5.03 -0.12 -12.91
CA ALA A 167 -5.57 1.19 -13.24
C ALA A 167 -5.37 1.54 -14.73
N ASN A 168 -4.17 1.28 -15.28
CA ASN A 168 -3.90 1.46 -16.70
C ASN A 168 -4.75 0.54 -17.58
N GLU A 169 -4.89 -0.73 -17.22
CA GLU A 169 -5.75 -1.69 -17.92
C GLU A 169 -7.23 -1.29 -17.88
N LYS A 170 -7.71 -0.79 -16.74
CA LYS A 170 -9.08 -0.28 -16.59
C LYS A 170 -9.30 0.96 -17.45
N ALA A 171 -8.37 1.92 -17.45
CA ALA A 171 -8.46 3.09 -18.31
C ALA A 171 -8.47 2.72 -19.80
N LEU A 172 -7.65 1.75 -20.21
CA LEU A 172 -7.66 1.19 -21.57
C LEU A 172 -8.98 0.47 -21.89
N ALA A 173 -9.55 -0.27 -20.93
CA ALA A 173 -10.85 -0.93 -21.10
C ALA A 173 -11.98 0.08 -21.33
N LEU A 174 -12.02 1.15 -20.52
CA LEU A 174 -12.98 2.24 -20.64
C LEU A 174 -12.80 2.97 -21.98
N ALA A 175 -11.57 3.27 -22.39
CA ALA A 175 -11.31 3.84 -23.71
C ALA A 175 -11.81 2.90 -24.84
N ARG A 176 -11.57 1.59 -24.72
CA ARG A 176 -11.99 0.60 -25.71
C ARG A 176 -13.52 0.47 -25.83
N LEU A 177 -14.25 0.58 -24.72
CA LEU A 177 -15.72 0.58 -24.73
C LEU A 177 -16.32 1.72 -25.57
N HIS A 178 -15.58 2.83 -25.70
CA HIS A 178 -16.01 4.03 -26.39
C HIS A 178 -15.34 4.22 -27.77
N ALA A 179 -14.51 3.26 -28.20
CA ALA A 179 -13.83 3.29 -29.49
C ALA A 179 -14.54 2.42 -30.54
N PRO A 180 -14.30 2.65 -31.85
CA PRO A 180 -14.76 1.75 -32.90
C PRO A 180 -14.28 0.32 -32.67
N ALA A 181 -15.12 -0.68 -33.00
CA ALA A 181 -14.80 -2.09 -32.78
C ALA A 181 -13.49 -2.53 -33.48
N SER A 182 -13.18 -1.94 -34.63
CA SER A 182 -11.95 -2.17 -35.41
C SER A 182 -10.67 -1.68 -34.73
N ALA A 183 -10.76 -0.74 -33.79
CA ALA A 183 -9.60 -0.13 -33.15
C ALA A 183 -9.00 -1.07 -32.09
N THR A 184 -8.06 -1.94 -32.45
CA THR A 184 -7.50 -3.01 -31.61
C THR A 184 -6.21 -2.66 -30.86
N LYS A 185 -5.54 -1.57 -31.22
CA LYS A 185 -4.16 -1.25 -30.80
C LYS A 185 -4.10 -0.10 -29.79
N VAL A 186 -3.06 -0.15 -28.96
CA VAL A 186 -2.66 0.94 -28.06
C VAL A 186 -1.44 1.61 -28.65
N LEU A 187 -1.40 2.95 -28.64
CA LEU A 187 -0.21 3.72 -28.93
C LEU A 187 0.46 4.14 -27.61
N ALA A 188 1.74 3.84 -27.46
CA ALA A 188 2.60 4.25 -26.36
C ALA A 188 3.88 4.91 -26.90
N PHE A 189 4.84 5.20 -26.03
CA PHE A 189 6.08 5.91 -26.40
C PHE A 189 7.33 5.11 -26.06
N GLU A 190 8.39 5.30 -26.83
CA GLU A 190 9.69 4.72 -26.52
C GLU A 190 10.16 5.11 -25.11
N GLY A 191 10.65 4.15 -24.34
CA GLY A 191 11.07 4.28 -22.94
C GLY A 191 9.96 4.25 -21.89
N SER A 192 8.69 4.11 -22.28
CA SER A 192 7.56 4.06 -21.34
C SER A 192 7.58 2.83 -20.42
N PHE A 193 6.89 2.95 -19.28
CA PHE A 193 6.54 1.85 -18.39
C PHE A 193 5.14 2.04 -17.81
N HIS A 194 4.21 1.17 -18.22
CA HIS A 194 2.80 1.24 -17.82
C HIS A 194 2.34 0.09 -16.92
N GLY A 195 3.26 -0.80 -16.53
CA GLY A 195 2.96 -1.92 -15.64
C GLY A 195 3.33 -3.27 -16.25
N ARG A 196 2.86 -4.35 -15.62
CA ARG A 196 3.26 -5.71 -16.00
C ARG A 196 2.11 -6.71 -16.12
N THR A 197 0.85 -6.29 -16.07
CA THR A 197 -0.27 -7.06 -16.65
C THR A 197 -0.11 -7.04 -18.18
N LEU A 198 -0.63 -8.02 -18.92
CA LEU A 198 -0.24 -8.29 -20.30
C LEU A 198 -0.40 -7.09 -21.24
N LEU A 199 -1.53 -6.38 -21.23
CA LEU A 199 -1.72 -5.24 -22.13
C LEU A 199 -0.93 -4.01 -21.66
N ALA A 200 -0.88 -3.75 -20.35
CA ALA A 200 -0.01 -2.72 -19.80
C ALA A 200 1.49 -2.98 -20.08
N LEU A 201 1.88 -4.26 -20.11
CA LEU A 201 3.22 -4.71 -20.45
C LEU A 201 3.48 -4.57 -21.95
N HIS A 202 2.50 -4.88 -22.81
CA HIS A 202 2.60 -4.63 -24.24
C HIS A 202 2.84 -3.14 -24.53
N ALA A 203 2.22 -2.25 -23.76
CA ALA A 203 2.42 -0.80 -23.82
C ALA A 203 3.72 -0.31 -23.14
N THR A 204 4.44 -1.17 -22.41
CA THR A 204 5.74 -0.85 -21.80
C THR A 204 6.86 -1.06 -22.81
N TYR A 205 7.77 -0.10 -22.97
CA TYR A 205 8.74 -0.15 -24.06
C TYR A 205 9.87 -1.19 -23.88
N ASN A 206 10.37 -1.36 -22.65
CA ASN A 206 11.61 -2.13 -22.42
C ASN A 206 11.53 -3.57 -22.98
N PRO A 207 12.32 -3.90 -24.03
CA PRO A 207 12.28 -5.21 -24.70
C PRO A 207 12.49 -6.40 -23.76
N ALA A 208 13.49 -6.32 -22.88
CA ALA A 208 13.82 -7.40 -21.94
C ALA A 208 12.67 -7.71 -20.95
N LYS A 209 11.81 -6.73 -20.69
CA LYS A 209 10.59 -6.92 -19.87
C LYS A 209 9.40 -7.37 -20.71
N ARG A 210 9.23 -6.83 -21.92
CA ARG A 210 8.05 -6.98 -22.76
C ARG A 210 8.10 -8.23 -23.65
N GLU A 211 9.15 -8.36 -24.47
CA GLU A 211 9.25 -9.36 -25.55
C GLU A 211 9.01 -10.81 -25.10
N PRO A 212 9.52 -11.27 -23.94
CA PRO A 212 9.27 -12.63 -23.48
C PRO A 212 7.78 -12.95 -23.28
N PHE A 213 6.93 -11.93 -23.11
CA PHE A 213 5.50 -12.07 -22.84
C PHE A 213 4.59 -11.54 -23.95
N GLN A 214 5.17 -11.02 -25.04
CA GLN A 214 4.36 -10.54 -26.16
C GLN A 214 3.59 -11.69 -26.80
N ILE A 215 2.36 -11.37 -27.17
CA ILE A 215 1.50 -12.25 -27.95
C ILE A 215 1.41 -11.66 -29.36
N PRO A 216 1.91 -12.38 -30.39
CA PRO A 216 1.83 -11.92 -31.77
C PRO A 216 0.43 -11.49 -32.18
N GLY A 217 0.32 -10.34 -32.83
CA GLY A 217 -0.96 -9.74 -33.25
C GLY A 217 -1.60 -8.79 -32.22
N TYR A 218 -1.13 -8.78 -30.97
CA TYR A 218 -1.67 -7.94 -29.89
C TYR A 218 -0.67 -6.89 -29.37
N GLU A 219 0.35 -6.58 -30.16
CA GLU A 219 1.39 -5.63 -29.81
C GLU A 219 0.85 -4.20 -29.75
N ALA A 220 1.39 -3.39 -28.84
CA ALA A 220 1.22 -1.94 -28.88
C ALA A 220 2.15 -1.32 -29.94
N LEU A 221 1.77 -0.13 -30.41
CA LEU A 221 2.60 0.72 -31.26
C LEU A 221 3.42 1.68 -30.39
N PHE A 222 4.62 2.06 -30.85
CA PHE A 222 5.49 2.99 -30.14
C PHE A 222 5.88 4.17 -31.02
N ALA A 223 5.57 5.38 -30.56
CA ALA A 223 6.11 6.61 -31.13
C ALA A 223 7.43 7.00 -30.44
N PRO A 224 8.37 7.66 -31.15
CA PRO A 224 9.58 8.20 -30.54
C PRO A 224 9.25 9.14 -29.38
N TRP A 225 10.09 9.13 -28.33
CA TRP A 225 9.97 10.08 -27.23
C TRP A 225 10.85 11.31 -27.46
N PRO A 226 10.31 12.53 -27.49
CA PRO A 226 11.08 13.75 -27.72
C PRO A 226 11.81 14.18 -26.44
N LEU A 227 12.96 13.55 -26.17
CA LEU A 227 13.72 13.77 -24.94
C LEU A 227 14.19 15.22 -24.81
N TRP A 228 13.66 15.92 -23.80
CA TRP A 228 14.22 17.20 -23.36
C TRP A 228 15.40 16.97 -22.40
N GLU A 229 16.62 17.23 -22.87
CA GLU A 229 17.85 16.90 -22.14
C GLU A 229 18.14 17.82 -20.94
N ALA A 230 17.58 19.04 -20.93
CA ALA A 230 17.84 20.05 -19.93
C ALA A 230 16.54 20.64 -19.33
N PRO A 231 15.71 19.82 -18.65
CA PRO A 231 14.40 20.22 -18.14
C PRO A 231 14.42 21.26 -17.00
N GLY A 232 15.61 21.67 -16.55
CA GLY A 232 15.80 22.73 -15.56
C GLY A 232 15.95 24.14 -16.15
N GLY A 233 16.04 24.28 -17.47
CA GLY A 233 16.13 25.57 -18.17
C GLY A 233 14.77 26.19 -18.51
N ALA A 234 14.79 27.36 -19.15
CA ALA A 234 13.58 27.95 -19.71
C ALA A 234 13.02 27.05 -20.81
N GLU A 235 11.74 26.73 -20.70
CA GLU A 235 11.07 25.87 -21.68
C GLU A 235 10.83 26.62 -23.00
N PRO A 236 11.15 26.03 -24.16
CA PRO A 236 11.02 26.73 -25.43
C PRO A 236 9.55 26.89 -25.85
N ALA A 237 9.21 28.07 -26.39
CA ALA A 237 7.87 28.35 -26.90
C ALA A 237 7.55 27.54 -28.17
N ALA A 238 6.26 27.33 -28.45
CA ALA A 238 5.83 26.70 -29.71
C ALA A 238 6.07 27.65 -30.90
N PRO A 239 6.54 27.15 -32.06
CA PRO A 239 6.63 27.97 -33.27
C PRO A 239 5.23 28.29 -33.81
N GLU A 240 5.14 29.30 -34.67
CA GLU A 240 3.89 29.70 -35.34
C GLU A 240 3.29 28.54 -36.14
N GLY A 241 1.97 28.37 -36.07
CA GLY A 241 1.24 27.31 -36.79
C GLY A 241 1.36 25.91 -36.19
N PHE A 242 2.15 25.71 -35.12
CA PHE A 242 2.41 24.40 -34.54
C PHE A 242 1.14 23.74 -33.98
N PHE A 243 0.35 24.48 -33.21
CA PHE A 243 -0.87 23.95 -32.61
C PHE A 243 -2.00 23.81 -33.64
N GLU A 244 -2.08 24.72 -34.62
CA GLU A 244 -3.02 24.66 -35.73
C GLU A 244 -2.77 23.42 -36.59
N ALA A 245 -1.51 23.09 -36.85
CA ALA A 245 -1.14 21.85 -37.54
C ALA A 245 -1.57 20.62 -36.73
N ALA A 246 -1.34 20.60 -35.41
CA ALA A 246 -1.74 19.48 -34.55
C ALA A 246 -3.26 19.30 -34.50
N ALA A 247 -4.00 20.39 -34.29
CA ALA A 247 -5.47 20.39 -34.23
C ALA A 247 -6.13 19.97 -35.55
N ALA A 248 -5.43 20.16 -36.67
CA ALA A 248 -5.91 19.78 -37.99
C ALA A 248 -5.34 18.44 -38.50
N GLY A 249 -4.52 17.73 -37.71
CA GLY A 249 -3.90 16.48 -38.15
C GLY A 249 -2.91 16.66 -39.32
N ARG A 250 -2.16 17.77 -39.34
CA ARG A 250 -1.25 18.18 -40.43
C ARG A 250 0.21 18.34 -39.99
N MET A 251 0.64 17.58 -38.99
CA MET A 251 2.03 17.57 -38.49
C MET A 251 3.06 17.21 -39.57
N GLU A 252 2.66 16.45 -40.59
CA GLU A 252 3.52 16.15 -41.75
C GLU A 252 3.86 17.37 -42.61
N GLN A 253 3.06 18.44 -42.55
CA GLN A 253 3.26 19.67 -43.33
C GLN A 253 4.21 20.65 -42.65
N LEU A 254 4.50 20.47 -41.36
CA LEU A 254 5.47 21.30 -40.66
C LEU A 254 6.88 20.98 -41.12
N THR A 255 7.71 21.98 -41.38
CA THR A 255 9.13 21.80 -41.68
C THR A 255 9.94 21.62 -40.40
N GLU A 256 11.03 20.84 -40.43
CA GLU A 256 11.98 20.66 -39.31
C GLU A 256 12.90 21.87 -39.10
N GLY A 257 12.39 23.09 -39.31
CA GLY A 257 13.15 24.32 -39.01
C GLY A 257 13.19 24.59 -37.51
N GLY A 258 14.38 24.81 -36.95
CA GLY A 258 14.56 25.18 -35.53
C GLY A 258 15.70 24.41 -34.84
N ASP A 259 15.59 24.25 -33.52
CA ASP A 259 16.57 23.49 -32.73
C ASP A 259 16.33 21.96 -32.77
N ALA A 260 17.31 21.19 -32.28
CA ALA A 260 17.25 19.72 -32.27
C ALA A 260 16.15 19.14 -31.37
N LEU A 261 15.61 19.89 -30.40
CA LEU A 261 14.47 19.45 -29.61
C LEU A 261 13.19 19.57 -30.42
N LEU A 262 12.97 20.70 -31.09
CA LEU A 262 11.80 20.90 -31.96
C LEU A 262 11.74 19.87 -33.09
N ALA A 263 12.87 19.55 -33.72
CA ALA A 263 12.93 18.51 -34.76
C ALA A 263 12.44 17.14 -34.23
N ARG A 264 12.90 16.73 -33.04
CA ARG A 264 12.47 15.48 -32.38
C ARG A 264 11.00 15.51 -31.99
N GLU A 265 10.48 16.65 -31.56
CA GLU A 265 9.05 16.80 -31.22
C GLU A 265 8.17 16.69 -32.46
N ILE A 266 8.54 17.33 -33.57
CA ILE A 266 7.83 17.21 -34.85
C ILE A 266 7.87 15.76 -35.35
N GLU A 267 9.04 15.10 -35.29
CA GLU A 267 9.18 13.69 -35.67
C GLU A 267 8.25 12.79 -34.85
N ALA A 268 8.27 12.94 -33.52
CA ALA A 268 7.40 12.18 -32.62
C ALA A 268 5.91 12.41 -32.94
N LEU A 269 5.49 13.66 -33.13
CA LEU A 269 4.09 14.00 -33.45
C LEU A 269 3.66 13.51 -34.83
N ARG A 270 4.55 13.48 -35.82
CA ARG A 270 4.29 12.85 -37.12
C ARG A 270 4.12 11.34 -36.98
N ALA A 271 4.93 10.69 -36.17
CA ALA A 271 4.77 9.26 -35.89
C ALA A 271 3.42 8.97 -35.20
N VAL A 272 3.03 9.81 -34.24
CA VAL A 272 1.69 9.76 -33.63
C VAL A 272 0.62 9.94 -34.71
N GLN A 273 0.69 10.98 -35.53
CA GLN A 273 -0.30 11.23 -36.59
C GLN A 273 -0.46 10.01 -37.51
N ARG A 274 0.63 9.43 -37.99
CA ARG A 274 0.59 8.22 -38.85
C ARG A 274 -0.12 7.08 -38.15
N ALA A 275 0.23 6.80 -36.89
CA ALA A 275 -0.39 5.72 -36.11
C ALA A 275 -1.90 5.96 -35.91
N LEU A 276 -2.31 7.18 -35.56
CA LEU A 276 -3.72 7.51 -35.33
C LEU A 276 -4.53 7.48 -36.64
N SER A 277 -3.96 7.94 -37.75
CA SER A 277 -4.62 7.96 -39.06
C SER A 277 -4.94 6.56 -39.61
N GLY A 278 -4.28 5.52 -39.09
CA GLY A 278 -4.55 4.13 -39.46
C GLY A 278 -5.89 3.58 -38.94
N GLY A 279 -6.54 4.25 -37.97
CA GLY A 279 -7.85 3.86 -37.44
C GLY A 279 -7.84 2.60 -36.55
N GLU A 280 -6.68 2.00 -36.30
CA GLU A 280 -6.53 0.82 -35.45
C GLU A 280 -6.27 1.17 -33.98
N VAL A 281 -5.95 2.43 -33.65
CA VAL A 281 -5.58 2.85 -32.29
C VAL A 281 -6.83 3.29 -31.52
N PHE A 282 -7.11 2.66 -30.37
CA PHE A 282 -8.22 3.06 -29.49
C PHE A 282 -7.79 4.00 -28.35
N ALA A 283 -6.50 3.98 -27.99
CA ALA A 283 -5.96 4.83 -26.93
C ALA A 283 -4.49 5.16 -27.18
N CYS A 284 -4.11 6.38 -26.84
CA CYS A 284 -2.74 6.84 -26.68
C CYS A 284 -2.45 6.97 -25.17
N ILE A 285 -1.50 6.21 -24.64
CA ILE A 285 -1.10 6.24 -23.23
C ILE A 285 0.31 6.84 -23.09
N VAL A 286 0.50 7.73 -22.12
CA VAL A 286 1.75 8.46 -21.92
C VAL A 286 2.01 8.80 -20.46
N GLU A 287 3.26 8.66 -20.00
CA GLU A 287 3.68 9.22 -18.70
C GLU A 287 4.02 10.72 -18.88
N PRO A 288 3.59 11.64 -17.99
CA PRO A 288 4.07 13.03 -18.01
C PRO A 288 5.59 13.15 -17.86
N MET A 289 6.18 12.25 -17.07
CA MET A 289 7.61 12.04 -16.94
C MET A 289 7.84 10.53 -16.95
N GLN A 290 8.55 10.02 -17.95
CA GLN A 290 8.84 8.59 -18.04
C GLN A 290 9.79 8.20 -16.90
N SER A 291 9.28 7.46 -15.93
CA SER A 291 9.98 7.21 -14.68
C SER A 291 10.97 6.06 -14.78
N GLU A 292 10.50 4.86 -15.14
CA GLU A 292 11.37 3.69 -15.26
C GLU A 292 12.32 3.78 -16.46
N GLY A 293 11.94 4.56 -17.48
CA GLY A 293 12.75 4.80 -18.68
C GLY A 293 14.01 5.65 -18.43
N GLY A 294 14.19 6.18 -17.22
CA GLY A 294 15.33 7.01 -16.85
C GLY A 294 14.98 8.47 -16.64
N ASP A 295 13.87 8.76 -15.95
CA ASP A 295 13.41 10.13 -15.63
C ASP A 295 13.46 11.06 -16.85
N ARG A 296 12.73 10.69 -17.93
CA ARG A 296 12.75 11.40 -19.21
C ARG A 296 11.59 12.38 -19.29
N TYR A 297 11.90 13.59 -19.75
CA TYR A 297 10.94 14.70 -19.87
C TYR A 297 10.68 15.04 -21.34
N ALA A 298 9.52 15.63 -21.59
CA ALA A 298 9.15 16.32 -22.82
C ALA A 298 8.55 17.69 -22.45
N THR A 299 8.38 18.56 -23.45
CA THR A 299 7.86 19.92 -23.24
C THR A 299 6.32 19.93 -23.18
N ALA A 300 5.76 20.91 -22.48
CA ALA A 300 4.37 21.32 -22.53
C ALA A 300 3.88 21.57 -23.97
N ARG A 301 4.69 22.17 -24.85
CA ARG A 301 4.29 22.36 -26.27
C ARG A 301 4.05 21.02 -26.96
N PHE A 302 4.90 20.02 -26.72
CA PHE A 302 4.68 18.67 -27.23
C PHE A 302 3.41 18.04 -26.65
N HIS A 303 3.22 18.11 -25.33
CA HIS A 303 2.04 17.53 -24.67
C HIS A 303 0.72 18.17 -25.11
N ARG A 304 0.69 19.50 -25.31
CA ARG A 304 -0.49 20.20 -25.86
C ARG A 304 -0.77 19.79 -27.30
N ALA A 305 0.26 19.72 -28.15
CA ALA A 305 0.10 19.24 -29.52
C ALA A 305 -0.37 17.78 -29.59
N LEU A 306 0.17 16.91 -28.73
CA LEU A 306 -0.29 15.52 -28.59
C LEU A 306 -1.78 15.47 -28.25
N ARG A 307 -2.25 16.30 -27.32
CA ARG A 307 -3.67 16.35 -26.95
C ARG A 307 -4.57 16.83 -28.10
N LEU A 308 -4.16 17.87 -28.81
CA LEU A 308 -4.88 18.37 -29.99
C LEU A 308 -4.98 17.29 -31.07
N LEU A 309 -3.89 16.56 -31.30
CA LEU A 309 -3.82 15.51 -32.30
C LEU A 309 -4.70 14.30 -31.93
N THR A 310 -4.68 13.84 -30.68
CA THR A 310 -5.57 12.76 -30.22
C THR A 310 -7.04 13.17 -30.29
N ALA A 311 -7.36 14.42 -29.95
CA ALA A 311 -8.71 14.96 -30.10
C ALA A 311 -9.17 15.00 -31.57
N HIS A 312 -8.29 15.40 -32.50
CA HIS A 312 -8.59 15.42 -33.94
C HIS A 312 -9.01 14.04 -34.47
N PHE A 313 -8.29 12.98 -34.08
CA PHE A 313 -8.58 11.61 -34.52
C PHE A 313 -9.61 10.88 -33.65
N GLY A 314 -10.17 11.51 -32.61
CA GLY A 314 -11.12 10.87 -31.71
C GLY A 314 -10.53 9.71 -30.89
N VAL A 315 -9.23 9.73 -30.62
CA VAL A 315 -8.54 8.68 -29.85
C VAL A 315 -8.35 9.16 -28.41
N ALA A 316 -8.64 8.30 -27.44
CA ALA A 316 -8.52 8.64 -26.03
C ALA A 316 -7.05 8.90 -25.64
N LEU A 317 -6.76 10.03 -25.00
CA LEU A 317 -5.47 10.30 -24.37
C LEU A 317 -5.52 9.94 -22.88
N ILE A 318 -4.65 9.03 -22.47
CA ILE A 318 -4.50 8.57 -21.09
C ILE A 318 -3.16 9.05 -20.54
N TYR A 319 -3.17 9.85 -19.47
CA TYR A 319 -1.96 10.12 -18.70
C TYR A 319 -1.76 9.06 -17.62
N ASP A 320 -0.66 8.32 -17.74
CA ASP A 320 -0.17 7.43 -16.69
C ASP A 320 0.58 8.25 -15.64
N GLU A 321 -0.11 8.54 -14.54
CA GLU A 321 0.40 9.24 -13.38
C GLU A 321 0.64 8.32 -12.19
N VAL A 322 0.75 7.01 -12.41
CA VAL A 322 0.97 6.00 -11.37
C VAL A 322 2.17 6.34 -10.49
N GLN A 323 3.23 6.93 -11.06
CA GLN A 323 4.42 7.34 -10.31
C GLN A 323 4.50 8.84 -10.04
N CYS A 324 4.11 9.69 -11.00
CA CYS A 324 4.33 11.13 -10.91
C CYS A 324 3.18 11.90 -10.23
N GLY A 325 1.98 11.32 -10.15
CA GLY A 325 0.84 11.93 -9.49
C GLY A 325 1.01 12.01 -7.97
N PHE A 326 0.03 12.60 -7.30
CA PHE A 326 0.04 12.83 -5.85
C PHE A 326 1.25 13.66 -5.40
N GLY A 327 1.47 14.79 -6.09
CA GLY A 327 2.38 15.84 -5.62
C GLY A 327 3.86 15.55 -5.81
N LEU A 328 4.27 14.49 -6.55
CA LEU A 328 5.69 14.14 -6.69
C LEU A 328 6.50 15.32 -7.25
N GLY A 329 5.97 15.99 -8.27
CA GLY A 329 6.58 17.14 -8.95
C GLY A 329 6.11 18.51 -8.45
N GLY A 330 5.37 18.59 -7.35
CA GLY A 330 4.76 19.85 -6.89
C GLY A 330 3.24 19.86 -7.08
N PRO A 331 2.70 20.02 -8.30
CA PRO A 331 1.26 19.91 -8.53
C PRO A 331 0.72 18.54 -8.15
N PHE A 332 -0.56 18.48 -7.80
CA PHE A 332 -1.20 17.24 -7.40
C PHE A 332 -1.19 16.20 -8.55
N PHE A 333 -1.49 16.63 -9.77
CA PHE A 333 -1.28 15.85 -10.99
C PHE A 333 -0.20 16.52 -11.85
N TRP A 334 0.82 15.76 -12.25
CA TRP A 334 1.98 16.25 -12.98
C TRP A 334 1.60 16.87 -14.33
N HIS A 335 0.62 16.31 -15.05
CA HIS A 335 0.22 16.83 -16.36
C HIS A 335 -0.32 18.28 -16.29
N GLN A 336 -0.71 18.76 -15.11
CA GLN A 336 -1.16 20.14 -14.90
C GLN A 336 -0.06 21.16 -15.23
N HIS A 337 1.21 20.74 -15.29
CA HIS A 337 2.30 21.57 -15.81
C HIS A 337 2.18 21.92 -17.30
N PHE A 338 1.43 21.15 -18.08
CA PHE A 338 1.40 21.29 -19.53
C PHE A 338 0.30 22.23 -20.04
N ASP A 339 -0.60 22.68 -19.16
CA ASP A 339 -1.70 23.61 -19.48
C ASP A 339 -2.42 23.26 -20.80
N LEU A 340 -3.00 22.06 -20.83
CA LEU A 340 -3.60 21.51 -22.05
C LEU A 340 -4.83 22.32 -22.46
N ARG A 341 -4.73 23.03 -23.59
CA ARG A 341 -5.77 23.92 -24.13
C ARG A 341 -6.03 23.69 -25.61
N ASP A 342 -7.27 23.94 -26.02
CA ASP A 342 -7.64 24.03 -27.44
C ASP A 342 -7.09 25.32 -28.10
N LEU A 343 -7.46 25.56 -29.37
CA LEU A 343 -7.03 26.76 -30.10
C LEU A 343 -7.71 28.04 -29.59
N ASP A 344 -8.89 27.93 -28.98
CA ASP A 344 -9.64 29.04 -28.38
C ASP A 344 -9.17 29.36 -26.94
N GLY A 345 -8.17 28.62 -26.44
CA GLY A 345 -7.62 28.78 -25.09
C GLY A 345 -8.47 28.13 -23.99
N ARG A 346 -9.48 27.32 -24.32
CA ARG A 346 -10.30 26.60 -23.34
C ARG A 346 -9.58 25.34 -22.85
N PRO A 347 -9.82 24.89 -21.60
CA PRO A 347 -9.24 23.64 -21.11
C PRO A 347 -9.61 22.45 -22.00
N LEU A 348 -8.59 21.69 -22.41
CA LEU A 348 -8.74 20.46 -23.17
C LEU A 348 -8.09 19.31 -22.38
N PRO A 349 -8.76 18.81 -21.33
CA PRO A 349 -8.19 17.80 -20.45
C PRO A 349 -7.96 16.48 -21.20
N PRO A 350 -7.10 15.59 -20.66
CA PRO A 350 -7.01 14.21 -21.15
C PRO A 350 -8.35 13.48 -20.98
N ASP A 351 -8.48 12.30 -21.57
CA ASP A 351 -9.70 11.50 -21.45
C ASP A 351 -9.68 10.64 -20.16
N ALA A 352 -8.48 10.26 -19.70
CA ALA A 352 -8.28 9.64 -18.39
C ALA A 352 -6.92 9.98 -17.78
N VAL A 353 -6.85 9.93 -16.45
CA VAL A 353 -5.63 9.99 -15.65
C VAL A 353 -5.63 8.79 -14.70
N THR A 354 -4.54 8.03 -14.68
CA THR A 354 -4.37 6.89 -13.77
C THR A 354 -3.35 7.22 -12.70
N VAL A 355 -3.64 6.86 -11.45
CA VAL A 355 -2.72 7.06 -10.31
C VAL A 355 -2.72 5.82 -9.43
N ALA A 356 -1.59 5.51 -8.80
CA ALA A 356 -1.50 4.47 -7.78
C ALA A 356 -0.43 4.86 -6.77
N LYS A 357 0.37 3.90 -6.28
CA LYS A 357 1.50 4.14 -5.38
C LYS A 357 1.11 5.02 -4.19
N ARG A 358 1.43 6.33 -4.20
CA ARG A 358 1.01 7.32 -3.16
C ARG A 358 -0.51 7.32 -2.93
N ALA A 359 -1.29 7.04 -3.96
CA ALA A 359 -2.75 6.90 -3.89
C ALA A 359 -3.23 5.66 -3.10
N GLN A 360 -2.33 4.74 -2.74
CA GLN A 360 -2.54 3.49 -1.97
C GLN A 360 -3.38 2.40 -2.66
N LEU A 361 -4.16 2.77 -3.67
CA LEU A 361 -4.95 1.93 -4.56
C LEU A 361 -4.65 2.33 -6.00
N GLY A 362 -5.01 1.50 -6.97
CA GLY A 362 -5.12 1.97 -8.34
C GLY A 362 -6.36 2.84 -8.47
N VAL A 363 -6.26 3.97 -9.15
CA VAL A 363 -7.35 4.93 -9.34
C VAL A 363 -7.35 5.37 -10.79
N VAL A 364 -8.53 5.43 -11.39
CA VAL A 364 -8.78 5.99 -12.71
C VAL A 364 -9.74 7.15 -12.55
N MET A 365 -9.28 8.36 -12.87
CA MET A 365 -10.15 9.52 -13.08
C MET A 365 -10.39 9.64 -14.57
N SER A 366 -11.63 9.63 -15.02
CA SER A 366 -11.94 9.68 -16.46
C SER A 366 -13.25 10.39 -16.76
N ARG A 367 -13.53 10.56 -18.06
CA ARG A 367 -14.84 10.98 -18.57
C ARG A 367 -15.80 9.82 -18.84
N TYR A 368 -15.35 8.58 -18.68
CA TYR A 368 -16.12 7.37 -18.97
C TYR A 368 -16.55 6.72 -17.65
N ALA A 369 -17.83 6.41 -17.51
CA ALA A 369 -18.33 5.69 -16.34
C ALA A 369 -17.85 4.23 -16.36
N ASP A 370 -17.51 3.67 -15.19
CA ASP A 370 -17.21 2.24 -15.08
C ASP A 370 -18.50 1.43 -15.02
N PRO A 371 -18.79 0.57 -16.02
CA PRO A 371 -20.01 -0.22 -16.03
C PRO A 371 -20.04 -1.32 -14.96
N GLU A 372 -18.89 -1.69 -14.40
CA GLU A 372 -18.78 -2.68 -13.32
C GLU A 372 -17.56 -2.35 -12.43
N PRO A 373 -17.76 -1.57 -11.35
CA PRO A 373 -16.71 -1.31 -10.37
C PRO A 373 -16.30 -2.56 -9.60
N VAL A 374 -15.01 -2.65 -9.25
CA VAL A 374 -14.49 -3.69 -8.35
C VAL A 374 -14.51 -3.25 -6.89
N PRO A 375 -14.69 -4.19 -5.94
CA PRO A 375 -14.51 -3.88 -4.53
C PRO A 375 -13.05 -3.56 -4.21
N VAL A 376 -12.83 -2.71 -3.20
CA VAL A 376 -11.48 -2.28 -2.77
C VAL A 376 -11.30 -2.30 -1.26
N HIS A 377 -10.05 -2.29 -0.80
CA HIS A 377 -9.71 -2.37 0.62
C HIS A 377 -9.98 -1.05 1.36
N VAL A 378 -10.83 -1.07 2.38
CA VAL A 378 -11.28 0.15 3.06
C VAL A 378 -10.17 0.88 3.81
N ALA A 379 -9.25 0.15 4.47
CA ALA A 379 -8.10 0.78 5.14
C ALA A 379 -7.21 1.54 4.13
N SER A 380 -7.13 1.05 2.89
CA SER A 380 -6.39 1.71 1.82
C SER A 380 -7.11 2.95 1.28
N LEU A 381 -8.44 3.01 1.32
CA LEU A 381 -9.20 4.24 1.00
C LEU A 381 -8.89 5.34 2.02
N VAL A 382 -8.94 5.00 3.32
CA VAL A 382 -8.62 5.94 4.41
C VAL A 382 -7.20 6.46 4.25
N ARG A 383 -6.22 5.55 4.13
CA ARG A 383 -4.81 5.92 3.96
C ARG A 383 -4.54 6.71 2.67
N GLY A 384 -5.20 6.35 1.57
CA GLY A 384 -5.09 7.03 0.27
C GLY A 384 -5.56 8.47 0.33
N ARG A 385 -6.74 8.73 0.92
CA ARG A 385 -7.25 10.09 1.15
C ARG A 385 -6.28 10.92 2.00
N LEU A 386 -5.82 10.38 3.13
CA LEU A 386 -4.88 11.08 4.02
C LEU A 386 -3.56 11.41 3.32
N GLN A 387 -2.99 10.49 2.53
CA GLN A 387 -1.81 10.80 1.73
C GLN A 387 -2.08 11.83 0.63
N GLY A 388 -3.28 11.83 0.07
CA GLY A 388 -3.75 12.88 -0.85
C GLY A 388 -3.77 14.25 -0.18
N GLU A 389 -4.28 14.36 1.05
CA GLU A 389 -4.29 15.60 1.83
C GLU A 389 -2.88 16.11 2.10
N VAL A 390 -1.94 15.22 2.45
CA VAL A 390 -0.52 15.58 2.61
C VAL A 390 0.10 16.04 1.28
N ALA A 391 -0.26 15.38 0.17
CA ALA A 391 0.24 15.70 -1.16
C ALA A 391 -0.34 16.99 -1.75
N ALA A 392 -1.47 17.47 -1.23
CA ALA A 392 -2.16 18.66 -1.73
C ALA A 392 -1.46 19.98 -1.36
N ASP A 393 -0.46 19.95 -0.49
CA ASP A 393 0.38 21.10 -0.15
C ASP A 393 1.58 21.22 -1.11
N PRO A 394 1.55 22.12 -2.10
CA PRO A 394 2.63 22.28 -3.08
C PRO A 394 3.89 22.91 -2.47
N THR A 395 3.78 23.60 -1.33
CA THR A 395 4.91 24.34 -0.74
C THR A 395 5.99 23.41 -0.21
N ALA A 396 5.62 22.23 0.28
CA ALA A 396 6.56 21.26 0.81
C ALA A 396 7.44 20.62 -0.27
N ALA A 397 6.91 20.40 -1.48
CA ALA A 397 7.69 19.90 -2.60
C ALA A 397 8.76 20.93 -3.00
N ALA A 398 8.37 22.19 -3.11
CA ALA A 398 9.30 23.29 -3.41
C ALA A 398 10.37 23.47 -2.32
N ARG A 399 10.00 23.32 -1.04
CA ARG A 399 10.94 23.36 0.09
C ARG A 399 11.99 22.26 -0.02
N VAL A 400 11.57 21.00 -0.22
CA VAL A 400 12.51 19.87 -0.35
C VAL A 400 13.38 20.02 -1.59
N GLU A 401 12.81 20.53 -2.69
CA GLU A 401 13.55 20.88 -3.91
C GLU A 401 14.66 21.89 -3.67
N ALA A 402 14.37 22.97 -2.94
CA ALA A 402 15.36 23.99 -2.61
C ALA A 402 16.55 23.42 -1.81
N LEU A 403 16.34 22.33 -1.05
CA LEU A 403 17.40 21.65 -0.32
C LEU A 403 18.29 20.81 -1.25
N TRP A 404 17.73 19.97 -2.13
CA TRP A 404 18.55 19.04 -2.94
C TRP A 404 19.13 19.69 -4.20
N ARG A 405 18.47 20.68 -4.81
CA ARG A 405 18.87 21.24 -6.11
C ARG A 405 20.30 21.81 -6.13
N PRO A 406 20.72 22.63 -5.14
CA PRO A 406 22.10 23.12 -5.09
C PRO A 406 23.12 21.98 -4.89
N ARG A 407 22.76 20.97 -4.10
CA ARG A 407 23.63 19.83 -3.78
C ARG A 407 23.82 18.89 -4.98
N LEU A 408 22.78 18.72 -5.81
CA LEU A 408 22.90 18.01 -7.09
C LEU A 408 23.80 18.75 -8.09
N ALA A 409 23.70 20.08 -8.16
CA ALA A 409 24.58 20.88 -9.00
C ALA A 409 26.05 20.81 -8.54
N ALA A 410 26.27 20.83 -7.22
CA ALA A 410 27.60 20.63 -6.64
C ALA A 410 28.15 19.23 -6.97
N LEU A 411 27.33 18.17 -6.85
CA LEU A 411 27.72 16.80 -7.19
C LEU A 411 28.18 16.68 -8.65
N ALA A 412 27.44 17.29 -9.59
CA ALA A 412 27.81 17.32 -11.00
C ALA A 412 29.12 18.09 -11.27
N THR A 413 29.41 19.11 -10.46
CA THR A 413 30.65 19.89 -10.54
C THR A 413 31.84 19.11 -9.98
N SER A 414 31.64 18.34 -8.90
CA SER A 414 32.69 17.53 -8.28
C SER A 414 33.08 16.31 -9.11
N PHE A 415 32.13 15.72 -9.84
CA PHE A 415 32.34 14.50 -10.63
C PHE A 415 31.90 14.67 -12.10
N PRO A 416 32.49 15.60 -12.87
CA PRO A 416 32.02 15.93 -14.23
C PRO A 416 32.21 14.77 -15.22
N SER A 417 33.12 13.82 -14.92
CA SER A 417 33.36 12.60 -15.70
C SER A 417 32.29 11.51 -15.45
N LEU A 418 31.62 11.55 -14.30
CA LEU A 418 30.66 10.53 -13.88
C LEU A 418 29.21 11.02 -13.87
N VAL A 419 28.95 12.29 -13.57
CA VAL A 419 27.60 12.81 -13.36
C VAL A 419 27.19 13.68 -14.54
N ALA A 420 26.27 13.16 -15.35
CA ALA A 420 25.72 13.85 -16.51
C ALA A 420 24.21 14.12 -16.36
N ARG A 421 23.73 15.17 -17.02
CA ARG A 421 22.30 15.51 -17.17
C ARG A 421 21.51 15.52 -15.84
N PRO A 422 21.95 16.28 -14.81
CA PRO A 422 21.18 16.42 -13.59
C PRO A 422 19.80 17.02 -13.90
N ARG A 423 18.75 16.41 -13.36
CA ARG A 423 17.35 16.78 -13.63
C ARG A 423 16.47 16.44 -12.44
N GLY A 424 15.32 17.09 -12.35
CA GLY A 424 14.38 16.83 -11.27
C GLY A 424 13.45 18.00 -10.98
N ARG A 425 12.40 17.68 -10.24
CA ARG A 425 11.38 18.60 -9.74
C ARG A 425 10.71 18.01 -8.50
N GLY A 426 10.37 18.87 -7.55
CA GLY A 426 9.72 18.53 -6.28
C GLY A 426 10.53 17.51 -5.49
N TYR A 427 9.94 16.36 -5.24
CA TYR A 427 10.56 15.26 -4.51
C TYR A 427 11.37 14.29 -5.38
N ALA A 428 11.39 14.48 -6.71
CA ALA A 428 12.05 13.58 -7.64
C ALA A 428 13.24 14.25 -8.32
N PHE A 429 14.40 13.60 -8.30
CA PHE A 429 15.56 14.02 -9.06
C PHE A 429 16.40 12.82 -9.50
N ALA A 430 17.22 13.03 -10.52
CA ALA A 430 18.04 12.02 -11.14
C ALA A 430 19.28 12.62 -11.81
N PHE A 431 20.26 11.75 -12.07
CA PHE A 431 21.40 12.03 -12.92
C PHE A 431 21.84 10.74 -13.62
N ASP A 432 22.58 10.88 -14.72
CA ASP A 432 23.12 9.73 -15.44
C ASP A 432 24.58 9.50 -15.12
N LEU A 433 24.92 8.22 -15.07
CA LEU A 433 26.28 7.72 -15.05
C LEU A 433 26.75 7.38 -16.48
N PRO A 434 28.05 7.18 -16.73
CA PRO A 434 28.55 6.93 -18.08
C PRO A 434 28.06 5.62 -18.69
N SER A 435 27.88 4.57 -17.86
CA SER A 435 27.46 3.24 -18.32
C SER A 435 26.64 2.46 -17.27
N ALA A 436 26.06 1.34 -17.70
CA ALA A 436 25.36 0.41 -16.81
C ALA A 436 26.25 -0.21 -15.73
N GLU A 437 27.55 -0.37 -16.00
CA GLU A 437 28.51 -0.88 -15.02
C GLU A 437 28.73 0.13 -13.89
N HIS A 438 28.84 1.42 -14.22
CA HIS A 438 28.90 2.49 -13.22
C HIS A 438 27.63 2.52 -12.38
N LEU A 439 26.45 2.38 -12.99
CA LEU A 439 25.18 2.29 -12.25
C LEU A 439 25.15 1.09 -11.32
N LYS A 440 25.59 -0.08 -11.78
CA LYS A 440 25.68 -1.29 -10.94
C LYS A 440 26.64 -1.07 -9.77
N ALA A 441 27.80 -0.46 -10.00
CA ALA A 441 28.77 -0.13 -8.94
C ALA A 441 28.18 0.86 -7.92
N TYR A 442 27.50 1.92 -8.38
CA TYR A 442 26.85 2.88 -7.50
C TYR A 442 25.79 2.23 -6.60
N LEU A 443 24.90 1.44 -7.20
CA LEU A 443 23.83 0.77 -6.44
C LEU A 443 24.39 -0.26 -5.45
N ALA A 444 25.51 -0.93 -5.75
CA ALA A 444 26.08 -1.93 -4.86
C ALA A 444 26.52 -1.37 -3.49
N GLN A 445 26.80 -0.06 -3.40
CA GLN A 445 27.25 0.57 -2.15
C GLN A 445 26.10 1.04 -1.22
N ARG A 446 24.88 1.09 -1.75
CA ARG A 446 23.73 1.81 -1.16
C ARG A 446 23.46 1.51 0.34
N PHE A 447 23.54 0.24 0.77
CA PHE A 447 23.18 -0.13 2.14
C PHE A 447 24.21 0.28 3.19
N TYR A 448 25.50 0.02 2.96
CA TYR A 448 26.54 0.42 3.91
C TYR A 448 26.89 1.91 3.80
N ARG A 449 26.49 2.58 2.72
CA ARG A 449 26.48 4.05 2.63
C ARG A 449 25.26 4.67 3.33
N GLY A 450 24.35 3.86 3.87
CA GLY A 450 23.21 4.33 4.66
C GLY A 450 22.04 4.89 3.85
N VAL A 451 21.95 4.63 2.53
CA VAL A 451 20.90 5.19 1.66
C VAL A 451 20.34 4.14 0.69
N VAL A 452 19.03 3.91 0.70
CA VAL A 452 18.35 3.14 -0.34
C VAL A 452 18.07 4.03 -1.55
N VAL A 453 18.55 3.60 -2.72
CA VAL A 453 18.38 4.29 -4.01
C VAL A 453 18.25 3.25 -5.12
N PHE A 454 17.49 3.55 -6.18
CA PHE A 454 17.27 2.66 -7.32
C PHE A 454 17.76 3.29 -8.64
N GLY A 455 18.08 2.41 -9.59
CA GLY A 455 18.34 2.82 -10.97
C GLY A 455 17.05 2.97 -11.79
N ALA A 456 17.16 3.67 -12.91
CA ALA A 456 16.21 3.70 -14.02
C ALA A 456 16.97 3.73 -15.36
N GLY A 457 16.30 3.28 -16.43
CA GLY A 457 16.97 3.03 -17.70
C GLY A 457 18.25 2.19 -17.52
N ASP A 458 19.24 2.44 -18.37
CA ASP A 458 20.51 1.70 -18.33
C ASP A 458 21.57 2.38 -17.48
N ARG A 459 21.41 3.67 -17.16
CA ARG A 459 22.48 4.49 -16.56
C ARG A 459 22.01 5.56 -15.57
N THR A 460 20.72 5.66 -15.29
CA THR A 460 20.18 6.72 -14.45
C THR A 460 20.14 6.29 -12.98
N VAL A 461 20.71 7.10 -12.09
CA VAL A 461 20.45 7.06 -10.65
C VAL A 461 19.26 7.97 -10.38
N ARG A 462 18.25 7.50 -9.66
CA ARG A 462 17.03 8.28 -9.37
C ARG A 462 16.62 8.23 -7.91
N TYR A 463 16.01 9.32 -7.47
CA TYR A 463 15.51 9.51 -6.12
C TYR A 463 14.03 9.88 -6.15
N ARG A 464 13.30 9.42 -5.13
CA ARG A 464 11.87 9.69 -4.91
C ARG A 464 11.67 9.97 -3.42
N LEU A 465 11.90 11.21 -3.03
CA LEU A 465 11.84 11.63 -1.63
C LEU A 465 10.40 11.73 -1.12
N SER A 466 10.26 11.94 0.19
CA SER A 466 8.99 12.23 0.85
C SER A 466 9.02 13.63 1.50
N ARG A 467 7.87 14.07 2.02
CA ARG A 467 7.74 15.33 2.78
C ARG A 467 8.61 15.35 4.04
N ALA A 468 8.95 14.20 4.61
CA ALA A 468 9.73 14.08 5.85
C ALA A 468 11.22 14.43 5.71
N PHE A 469 11.69 14.68 4.48
CA PHE A 469 13.07 15.13 4.29
C PHE A 469 13.28 16.55 4.83
N GLU A 470 14.32 16.68 5.64
CA GLU A 470 14.82 17.91 6.25
C GLU A 470 16.26 18.10 5.78
N GLU A 471 16.85 19.26 6.03
CA GLU A 471 18.21 19.58 5.59
C GLU A 471 19.24 18.51 6.00
N ARG A 472 19.22 18.06 7.25
CA ARG A 472 20.12 16.99 7.73
C ARG A 472 20.01 15.68 6.92
N HIS A 473 18.80 15.33 6.49
CA HIS A 473 18.55 14.10 5.74
C HIS A 473 19.09 14.24 4.31
N ILE A 474 18.95 15.42 3.73
CA ILE A 474 19.51 15.75 2.42
C ILE A 474 21.05 15.75 2.49
N GLU A 475 21.65 16.30 3.56
CA GLU A 475 23.11 16.26 3.76
C GLU A 475 23.64 14.82 3.85
N GLN A 476 23.01 13.97 4.66
CA GLN A 476 23.36 12.55 4.75
C GLN A 476 23.23 11.84 3.39
N LEU A 477 22.15 12.11 2.65
CA LEU A 477 21.92 11.54 1.33
C LEU A 477 23.00 11.92 0.32
N PHE A 478 23.36 13.20 0.25
CA PHE A 478 24.39 13.67 -0.69
C PHE A 478 25.81 13.32 -0.26
N ALA A 479 26.08 13.19 1.05
CA ALA A 479 27.34 12.66 1.55
C ALA A 479 27.56 11.21 1.08
N ALA A 480 26.53 10.35 1.20
CA ALA A 480 26.55 8.98 0.72
C ALA A 480 26.75 8.91 -0.81
N ALA A 481 26.07 9.78 -1.57
CA ALA A 481 26.23 9.88 -3.03
C ALA A 481 27.66 10.29 -3.42
N HIS A 482 28.21 11.30 -2.75
CA HIS A 482 29.57 11.76 -2.96
C HIS A 482 30.60 10.66 -2.67
N GLN A 483 30.48 9.97 -1.54
CA GLN A 483 31.36 8.85 -1.19
C GLN A 483 31.29 7.72 -2.23
N SER A 484 30.09 7.40 -2.70
CA SER A 484 29.90 6.35 -3.70
C SER A 484 30.56 6.70 -5.04
N LEU A 485 30.42 7.96 -5.48
CA LEU A 485 31.05 8.45 -6.72
C LEU A 485 32.57 8.55 -6.59
N ALA A 486 33.08 9.06 -5.47
CA ALA A 486 34.52 9.13 -5.20
C ALA A 486 35.16 7.74 -5.23
N TRP A 487 34.49 6.73 -4.66
CA TRP A 487 34.98 5.35 -4.73
C TRP A 487 35.06 4.85 -6.18
N ILE A 488 34.03 5.09 -6.98
CA ILE A 488 33.98 4.67 -8.39
C ILE A 488 35.05 5.36 -9.23
N GLU A 489 35.28 6.66 -9.00
CA GLU A 489 36.31 7.42 -9.69
C GLU A 489 37.73 6.92 -9.34
N ALA A 490 37.96 6.56 -8.07
CA ALA A 490 39.24 6.05 -7.60
C ALA A 490 39.52 4.59 -8.03
N HIS A 491 38.49 3.79 -8.31
CA HIS A 491 38.60 2.35 -8.62
C HIS A 491 37.89 1.99 -9.94
N PRO A 492 38.35 2.53 -11.08
CA PRO A 492 37.67 2.34 -12.36
C PRO A 492 37.64 0.86 -12.77
N GLY A 493 36.43 0.33 -13.00
CA GLY A 493 36.21 -1.07 -13.41
C GLY A 493 36.24 -2.10 -12.28
N GLU A 494 36.51 -1.69 -11.04
CA GLU A 494 36.47 -2.58 -9.89
C GLU A 494 35.05 -2.72 -9.32
N ALA A 495 34.75 -3.88 -8.75
CA ALA A 495 33.51 -4.10 -8.02
C ALA A 495 33.66 -3.59 -6.57
N PRO A 496 32.73 -2.76 -6.08
CA PRO A 496 32.79 -2.29 -4.69
C PRO A 496 32.65 -3.44 -3.71
N PRO A 497 33.21 -3.29 -2.49
CA PRO A 497 33.06 -4.30 -1.45
C PRO A 497 31.58 -4.49 -1.10
N ALA A 498 31.23 -5.68 -0.62
CA ALA A 498 29.88 -5.98 -0.15
C ALA A 498 29.50 -5.15 1.09
N TRP A 499 30.50 -4.79 1.89
CA TRP A 499 30.37 -3.95 3.08
C TRP A 499 31.66 -3.15 3.32
N GLU A 500 31.50 -1.95 3.84
CA GLU A 500 32.59 -1.11 4.35
C GLU A 500 32.10 -0.55 5.70
N ASP A 501 32.84 -0.84 6.78
CA ASP A 501 32.53 -0.24 8.07
C ASP A 501 32.79 1.26 7.98
N ALA A 502 31.85 2.05 8.50
CA ALA A 502 32.07 3.48 8.61
C ALA A 502 33.35 3.72 9.42
N GLU A 503 34.25 4.56 8.90
CA GLU A 503 35.38 5.05 9.69
C GLU A 503 34.81 5.56 11.02
N THR A 504 35.28 4.99 12.12
CA THR A 504 34.82 5.42 13.45
C THR A 504 35.16 6.90 13.56
N ALA A 505 34.13 7.75 13.50
CA ALA A 505 34.30 9.13 13.88
C ALA A 505 34.96 9.10 15.27
N PRO A 506 36.09 9.80 15.48
CA PRO A 506 36.67 9.88 16.80
C PRO A 506 35.55 10.28 17.74
N ALA A 507 35.37 9.51 18.83
CA ALA A 507 34.35 9.80 19.82
C ALA A 507 34.40 11.31 20.09
N PRO A 508 33.28 12.06 19.97
CA PRO A 508 33.30 13.49 20.12
C PRO A 508 34.06 13.78 21.41
N SER A 509 35.18 14.52 21.29
CA SER A 509 36.12 14.75 22.39
C SER A 509 35.31 15.13 23.61
N GLY A 510 35.15 14.17 24.52
CA GLY A 510 34.22 14.30 25.60
C GLY A 510 34.66 15.48 26.45
N ARG A 511 33.78 16.47 26.62
CA ARG A 511 33.75 17.10 27.93
C ARG A 511 33.61 15.95 28.92
N ALA A 512 34.59 15.83 29.84
CA ALA A 512 34.53 14.87 30.93
C ALA A 512 33.10 14.87 31.51
N PRO A 513 32.46 13.71 31.68
CA PRO A 513 31.05 13.71 31.99
C PRO A 513 30.83 14.39 33.34
N ALA A 514 29.90 15.35 33.41
CA ALA A 514 29.37 15.80 34.70
C ALA A 514 28.76 14.64 35.52
N THR A 515 28.56 13.46 34.91
CA THR A 515 28.13 12.23 35.57
C THR A 515 29.20 11.59 36.47
N GLU A 516 30.46 12.00 36.41
CA GLU A 516 31.49 11.55 37.38
C GLU A 516 31.33 12.22 38.75
N ARG A 517 30.71 13.41 38.79
CA ARG A 517 30.52 14.20 40.01
C ARG A 517 29.22 13.93 40.74
N TRP A 518 28.15 13.60 40.02
CA TRP A 518 26.79 13.53 40.59
C TRP A 518 26.19 12.13 40.53
N GLU A 519 25.57 11.71 41.63
CA GLU A 519 24.50 10.73 41.68
C GLU A 519 23.18 11.44 41.38
N THR A 520 22.32 10.80 40.60
CA THR A 520 21.06 11.40 40.12
C THR A 520 19.90 10.48 40.40
N ARG A 521 18.75 11.03 40.80
CA ARG A 521 17.49 10.27 40.87
C ARG A 521 16.29 11.09 40.42
N VAL A 522 15.24 10.40 39.97
CA VAL A 522 13.91 10.96 39.71
C VAL A 522 12.89 10.18 40.54
N ARG A 523 11.98 10.87 41.21
CA ARG A 523 10.90 10.27 41.99
C ARG A 523 9.59 11.05 41.83
N GLY A 524 8.46 10.36 42.01
CA GLY A 524 7.16 11.02 42.13
C GLY A 524 7.01 11.66 43.52
N VAL A 525 6.21 12.72 43.61
CA VAL A 525 5.87 13.40 44.87
C VAL A 525 4.37 13.47 45.06
N SER A 526 3.90 13.44 46.32
CA SER A 526 2.47 13.61 46.61
C SER A 526 2.02 15.05 46.35
N PRO A 527 0.72 15.33 46.20
CA PRO A 527 0.22 16.70 46.09
C PRO A 527 0.66 17.61 47.25
N GLU A 528 0.73 17.09 48.47
CA GLU A 528 1.19 17.85 49.65
C GLU A 528 2.68 18.21 49.54
N GLU A 529 3.52 17.25 49.12
CA GLU A 529 4.95 17.50 48.91
C GLU A 529 5.19 18.43 47.72
N ALA A 530 4.44 18.27 46.63
CA ALA A 530 4.47 19.16 45.47
C ALA A 530 4.12 20.60 45.86
N ALA A 531 3.08 20.79 46.69
CA ALA A 531 2.73 22.09 47.24
C ALA A 531 3.86 22.69 48.09
N GLY A 532 4.53 21.86 48.91
CA GLY A 532 5.71 22.28 49.68
C GLY A 532 6.92 22.69 48.83
N LEU A 533 7.04 22.15 47.61
CA LEU A 533 8.11 22.47 46.66
C LEU A 533 7.72 23.55 45.64
N ALA A 534 6.48 24.06 45.66
CA ALA A 534 5.95 24.92 44.61
C ALA A 534 6.80 26.18 44.38
N GLU A 535 7.24 26.86 45.45
CA GLU A 535 8.06 28.07 45.31
C GLU A 535 9.43 27.79 44.67
N ALA A 536 10.04 26.62 44.96
CA ALA A 536 11.29 26.22 44.33
C ALA A 536 11.11 25.90 42.83
N MET A 537 9.97 25.31 42.45
CA MET A 537 9.62 25.01 41.06
C MET A 537 9.31 26.29 40.27
N ILE A 538 8.55 27.23 40.85
CA ILE A 538 8.24 28.55 40.26
C ILE A 538 9.54 29.33 40.03
N ALA A 539 10.41 29.38 41.04
CA ALA A 539 11.70 30.07 40.94
C ALA A 539 12.57 29.47 39.82
N LEU A 540 12.61 28.13 39.72
CA LEU A 540 13.35 27.45 38.67
C LEU A 540 12.77 27.74 37.27
N GLU A 541 11.45 27.75 37.12
CA GLU A 541 10.80 28.07 35.85
C GLU A 541 11.11 29.51 35.42
N ALA A 542 11.06 30.46 36.36
CA ALA A 542 11.42 31.85 36.10
C ALA A 542 12.90 32.05 35.72
N GLU A 543 13.80 31.22 36.28
CA GLU A 543 15.23 31.21 35.94
C GLU A 543 15.48 30.65 34.53
N VAL A 544 14.77 29.58 34.16
CA VAL A 544 15.05 28.81 32.95
C VAL A 544 14.30 29.30 31.72
N TYR A 545 13.05 29.76 31.87
CA TYR A 545 12.21 30.19 30.76
C TYR A 545 12.14 31.70 30.61
N GLU A 546 12.07 32.13 29.35
CA GLU A 546 11.68 33.46 28.94
C GLU A 546 10.28 33.83 29.47
N PRO A 547 10.01 35.11 29.80
CA PRO A 547 8.73 35.53 30.40
C PRO A 547 7.49 35.01 29.69
N ALA A 548 7.49 35.00 28.36
CA ALA A 548 6.36 34.58 27.54
C ALA A 548 6.11 33.06 27.49
N ARG A 549 6.99 32.26 28.09
CA ARG A 549 6.87 30.79 28.21
C ARG A 549 6.54 30.34 29.64
N ARG A 550 6.58 31.25 30.61
CA ARG A 550 6.28 30.95 32.01
C ARG A 550 4.78 30.76 32.19
N GLU A 551 4.42 29.77 32.97
CA GLU A 551 3.07 29.70 33.52
C GLU A 551 2.90 30.77 34.61
N PRO A 552 1.74 31.42 34.71
CA PRO A 552 1.46 32.33 35.82
C PRO A 552 1.64 31.61 37.17
N PRO A 553 2.36 32.18 38.15
CA PRO A 553 2.66 31.50 39.41
C PRO A 553 1.43 30.95 40.15
N GLU A 554 0.31 31.67 40.13
CA GLU A 554 -0.98 31.23 40.68
C GLU A 554 -1.54 30.01 39.97
N LYS A 555 -1.36 29.93 38.64
CA LYS A 555 -1.78 28.81 37.82
C LYS A 555 -0.90 27.58 38.09
N LEU A 556 0.42 27.77 38.24
CA LEU A 556 1.34 26.68 38.58
C LEU A 556 1.05 26.11 39.98
N ARG A 557 0.77 26.96 40.99
CA ARG A 557 0.33 26.49 42.32
C ARG A 557 -0.96 25.68 42.25
N ARG A 558 -1.93 26.15 41.47
CA ARG A 558 -3.20 25.42 41.27
C ARG A 558 -2.96 24.05 40.63
N PHE A 559 -2.07 23.95 39.64
CA PHE A 559 -1.74 22.67 39.02
C PHE A 559 -1.00 21.72 39.95
N LEU A 560 -0.04 22.22 40.73
CA LEU A 560 0.69 21.41 41.71
C LEU A 560 -0.21 20.88 42.84
N ALA A 561 -1.30 21.59 43.14
CA ALA A 561 -2.31 21.19 44.12
C ALA A 561 -3.43 20.30 43.53
N ASP A 562 -3.44 20.05 42.21
CA ASP A 562 -4.47 19.21 41.59
C ASP A 562 -4.25 17.73 41.98
N PRO A 563 -5.28 17.01 42.48
CA PRO A 563 -5.13 15.62 42.92
C PRO A 563 -4.78 14.65 41.78
N GLU A 564 -5.09 15.00 40.53
CA GLU A 564 -4.74 14.24 39.34
C GLU A 564 -3.41 14.69 38.72
N ALA A 565 -2.70 15.65 39.33
CA ALA A 565 -1.39 16.07 38.87
C ALA A 565 -0.38 14.92 38.95
N ILE A 566 0.49 14.87 37.93
CA ILE A 566 1.63 13.99 37.84
C ILE A 566 2.87 14.86 38.01
N VAL A 567 3.49 14.76 39.19
CA VAL A 567 4.66 15.57 39.56
C VAL A 567 5.85 14.66 39.81
N GLY A 568 6.89 14.83 39.00
CA GLY A 568 8.17 14.17 39.17
C GLY A 568 9.25 15.18 39.57
N VAL A 569 10.10 14.83 40.53
CA VAL A 569 11.21 15.67 40.99
C VAL A 569 12.54 14.99 40.67
N ALA A 570 13.44 15.74 40.04
CA ALA A 570 14.82 15.36 39.79
C ALA A 570 15.72 15.90 40.90
N GLU A 571 16.60 15.06 41.42
CA GLU A 571 17.50 15.42 42.51
C GLU A 571 18.93 14.96 42.24
N LEU A 572 19.88 15.72 42.79
CA LEU A 572 21.32 15.48 42.67
C LEU A 572 21.95 15.27 44.04
N ARG A 573 22.96 14.40 44.09
CA ARG A 573 23.83 14.19 45.25
C ARG A 573 25.28 14.03 44.78
N GLU A 574 26.24 14.62 45.47
CA GLU A 574 27.65 14.51 45.05
C GLU A 574 28.17 13.08 45.28
N LYS A 575 28.81 12.49 44.27
CA LYS A 575 29.39 11.15 44.35
C LYS A 575 30.46 11.11 45.43
N GLY A 576 30.36 10.16 46.36
CA GLY A 576 31.30 10.03 47.48
C GLY A 576 30.92 10.80 48.75
N ALA A 577 29.79 11.54 48.76
CA ALA A 577 29.31 12.25 49.94
C ALA A 577 28.72 11.35 51.05
N GLY A 578 28.67 10.02 50.83
CA GLY A 578 28.10 9.02 51.73
C GLY A 578 26.57 8.86 51.60
N GLU A 579 26.04 7.68 51.92
CA GLU A 579 24.62 7.33 51.68
C GLU A 579 23.61 8.24 52.41
N LYS A 580 24.04 8.91 53.49
CA LYS A 580 23.21 9.80 54.32
C LYS A 580 23.20 11.27 53.86
N ALA A 581 24.01 11.65 52.86
CA ALA A 581 24.01 13.02 52.36
C ALA A 581 22.66 13.37 51.69
N PRO A 582 22.12 14.59 51.94
CA PRO A 582 20.80 14.98 51.45
C PRO A 582 20.79 15.16 49.94
N TRP A 583 19.67 14.80 49.32
CA TRP A 583 19.42 15.02 47.90
C TRP A 583 19.02 16.48 47.66
N SER A 584 19.59 17.10 46.65
CA SER A 584 19.32 18.50 46.30
C SER A 584 18.38 18.59 45.11
N PHE A 585 17.36 19.46 45.19
CA PHE A 585 16.42 19.71 44.10
C PHE A 585 17.15 20.21 42.85
N ALA A 586 16.92 19.55 41.72
CA ALA A 586 17.59 19.80 40.45
C ALA A 586 16.63 20.07 39.28
N GLY A 587 15.37 19.68 39.42
CA GLY A 587 14.32 20.05 38.49
C GLY A 587 13.03 19.27 38.72
N PHE A 588 12.05 19.49 37.85
CA PHE A 588 10.74 18.88 37.96
C PHE A 588 10.08 18.63 36.61
N ALA A 589 9.09 17.74 36.60
CA ALA A 589 8.12 17.59 35.53
C ALA A 589 6.71 17.65 36.12
N LEU A 590 5.81 18.34 35.41
CA LEU A 590 4.41 18.50 35.77
C LEU A 590 3.54 18.14 34.57
N ALA A 591 2.60 17.22 34.78
CA ALA A 591 1.44 17.04 33.90
C ALA A 591 0.14 17.12 34.71
N VAL A 592 -0.92 17.55 34.04
CA VAL A 592 -2.29 17.62 34.59
C VAL A 592 -3.26 17.05 33.55
N PRO A 593 -4.50 16.68 33.92
CA PRO A 593 -5.53 16.35 32.93
C PRO A 593 -5.66 17.47 31.89
N LEU A 594 -5.84 17.09 30.61
CA LEU A 594 -6.00 18.03 29.50
C LEU A 594 -7.11 19.06 29.77
N GLU A 595 -8.16 18.65 30.46
CA GLU A 595 -9.32 19.47 30.83
C GLU A 595 -8.94 20.65 31.75
N ARG A 596 -7.84 20.55 32.51
CA ARG A 596 -7.38 21.61 33.42
C ARG A 596 -6.65 22.75 32.71
N VAL A 597 -6.26 22.53 31.45
CA VAL A 597 -5.50 23.47 30.62
C VAL A 597 -6.24 23.88 29.35
N ALA A 598 -7.55 23.61 29.27
CA ALA A 598 -8.40 23.93 28.11
C ALA A 598 -8.44 25.43 27.77
N ASP A 599 -7.96 26.31 28.66
CA ASP A 599 -7.83 27.75 28.46
C ASP A 599 -6.51 28.16 27.76
N VAL A 600 -5.63 27.21 27.46
CA VAL A 600 -4.31 27.46 26.85
C VAL A 600 -4.35 27.19 25.34
N PRO A 601 -3.65 28.00 24.51
CA PRO A 601 -3.47 27.69 23.09
C PRO A 601 -2.81 26.33 22.85
N GLY A 602 -3.47 25.47 22.09
CA GLY A 602 -3.10 24.09 21.88
C GLY A 602 -4.12 23.15 22.53
N PRO A 603 -4.13 23.01 23.86
CA PRO A 603 -5.15 22.20 24.54
C PRO A 603 -6.60 22.58 24.23
N ASP A 604 -6.90 23.86 24.02
CA ASP A 604 -8.21 24.41 23.67
C ASP A 604 -8.84 23.80 22.41
N ARG A 605 -8.01 23.24 21.53
CA ARG A 605 -8.40 22.63 20.25
C ARG A 605 -7.88 21.21 20.08
N ASP A 606 -7.43 20.57 21.17
CA ASP A 606 -6.99 19.17 21.14
C ASP A 606 -8.22 18.27 20.82
N PRO A 607 -8.14 17.38 19.80
CA PRO A 607 -9.26 16.51 19.42
C PRO A 607 -9.77 15.55 20.51
N MET A 608 -8.97 15.32 21.56
CA MET A 608 -9.28 14.48 22.71
C MET A 608 -9.79 15.29 23.92
N LEU A 609 -9.91 16.61 23.81
CA LEU A 609 -10.46 17.43 24.89
C LEU A 609 -11.88 16.98 25.23
N GLY A 610 -12.14 16.70 26.51
CA GLY A 610 -13.43 16.22 27.00
C GLY A 610 -13.61 14.70 26.96
N HIS A 611 -12.64 13.95 26.41
CA HIS A 611 -12.60 12.49 26.52
C HIS A 611 -11.99 12.02 27.84
N GLU A 612 -11.40 12.93 28.62
CA GLU A 612 -10.72 12.68 29.89
C GLU A 612 -9.69 11.53 29.85
N ASN A 613 -8.99 11.42 28.72
CA ASN A 613 -8.07 10.33 28.39
C ASN A 613 -6.63 10.83 28.10
N THR A 614 -6.35 12.10 28.35
CA THR A 614 -5.09 12.74 27.97
C THR A 614 -4.47 13.48 29.15
N ALA A 615 -3.23 13.13 29.49
CA ALA A 615 -2.41 13.92 30.42
C ALA A 615 -1.62 14.97 29.61
N TYR A 616 -1.77 16.24 29.95
CA TYR A 616 -1.05 17.32 29.30
C TYR A 616 0.23 17.67 30.05
N SER A 617 1.37 17.57 29.37
CA SER A 617 2.71 17.92 29.87
C SER A 617 2.87 19.43 29.91
N VAL A 618 2.71 20.01 31.11
CA VAL A 618 2.78 21.46 31.35
C VAL A 618 4.22 21.94 31.31
N SER A 619 5.09 21.32 32.12
CA SER A 619 6.47 21.79 32.30
C SER A 619 7.42 20.61 32.54
N ILE A 620 8.62 20.67 31.95
CA ILE A 620 9.77 19.81 32.28
C ILE A 620 11.00 20.71 32.33
N THR A 621 11.47 20.99 33.53
CA THR A 621 12.44 22.07 33.76
C THR A 621 13.57 21.59 34.65
N LEU A 622 14.81 21.90 34.26
CA LEU A 622 16.04 21.49 34.94
C LEU A 622 16.97 22.69 35.15
N LYS A 623 17.62 22.72 36.33
CA LYS A 623 18.75 23.60 36.61
C LYS A 623 19.85 23.41 35.58
N LYS A 624 20.62 24.46 35.31
CA LYS A 624 21.67 24.45 34.29
C LYS A 624 22.72 23.38 34.55
N GLU A 625 23.09 23.16 35.81
CA GLU A 625 24.09 22.17 36.25
C GLU A 625 23.57 20.72 36.12
N ALA A 626 22.24 20.54 36.06
CA ALA A 626 21.59 19.24 35.91
C ALA A 626 21.41 18.83 34.43
N ARG A 627 21.64 19.74 33.48
CA ARG A 627 21.52 19.47 32.05
C ARG A 627 22.65 18.56 31.57
N GLY A 628 22.34 17.66 30.64
CA GLY A 628 23.31 16.68 30.13
C GLY A 628 23.47 15.42 31.00
N LEU A 629 22.87 15.37 32.19
CA LEU A 629 22.91 14.19 33.08
C LEU A 629 21.82 13.15 32.79
N GLY A 630 21.08 13.28 31.69
CA GLY A 630 19.96 12.38 31.35
C GLY A 630 18.66 12.60 32.16
N LEU A 631 18.66 13.51 33.13
CA LEU A 631 17.51 13.78 34.01
C LEU A 631 16.24 14.22 33.26
N GLY A 632 16.35 14.94 32.14
CA GLY A 632 15.17 15.39 31.38
C GLY A 632 14.43 14.23 30.72
N ARG A 633 15.19 13.24 30.23
CA ARG A 633 14.65 11.98 29.72
C ARG A 633 14.01 11.18 30.86
N ALA A 634 14.70 11.06 32.00
CA ALA A 634 14.17 10.35 33.16
C ALA A 634 12.86 10.97 33.67
N LEU A 635 12.77 12.31 33.73
CA LEU A 635 11.54 13.03 34.07
C LEU A 635 10.41 12.78 33.06
N LYS A 636 10.69 12.83 31.75
CA LYS A 636 9.66 12.56 30.73
C LYS A 636 9.16 11.12 30.78
N VAL A 637 10.06 10.16 30.92
CA VAL A 637 9.71 8.73 31.08
C VAL A 637 8.89 8.52 32.35
N HIS A 638 9.30 9.12 33.48
CA HIS A 638 8.54 9.05 34.72
C HIS A 638 7.12 9.60 34.56
N GLN A 639 6.96 10.76 33.91
CA GLN A 639 5.64 11.34 33.62
C GLN A 639 4.75 10.39 32.80
N ILE A 640 5.31 9.72 31.78
CA ILE A 640 4.60 8.73 30.96
C ILE A 640 4.23 7.49 31.76
N GLU A 641 5.15 6.94 32.55
CA GLU A 641 4.90 5.75 33.36
C GLU A 641 3.82 6.02 34.41
N GLU A 642 3.87 7.18 35.06
CA GLU A 642 2.87 7.56 36.05
C GLU A 642 1.51 7.78 35.38
N ALA A 643 1.46 8.45 34.23
CA ALA A 643 0.22 8.57 33.45
C ALA A 643 -0.35 7.20 33.07
N ARG A 644 0.52 6.27 32.65
CA ARG A 644 0.13 4.91 32.31
C ARG A 644 -0.44 4.15 33.51
N ARG A 645 0.04 4.40 34.74
CA ARG A 645 -0.46 3.72 35.96
C ARG A 645 -1.81 4.26 36.46
N ARG A 646 -2.23 5.45 36.05
CA ARG A 646 -3.49 6.05 36.51
C ARG A 646 -4.68 5.29 35.93
N SER A 647 -5.68 5.05 36.79
CA SER A 647 -6.96 4.44 36.43
C SER A 647 -8.08 5.43 36.68
N GLY A 648 -9.05 5.48 35.76
CA GLY A 648 -10.28 6.23 35.91
C GLY A 648 -11.35 5.41 36.64
N ALA A 649 -12.60 5.85 36.52
CA ALA A 649 -13.75 5.12 37.04
C ALA A 649 -13.84 3.70 36.45
N GLU A 650 -14.37 2.75 37.21
CA GLU A 650 -14.52 1.34 36.81
C GLU A 650 -13.20 0.58 36.53
N GLY A 651 -12.04 1.13 36.93
CA GLY A 651 -10.75 0.48 36.75
C GLY A 651 -10.19 0.53 35.33
N ARG A 652 -10.82 1.30 34.42
CA ARG A 652 -10.28 1.56 33.07
C ARG A 652 -9.07 2.50 33.16
N PRO A 653 -8.14 2.46 32.20
CA PRO A 653 -7.03 3.40 32.18
C PRO A 653 -7.50 4.85 32.13
N ARG A 654 -6.91 5.72 32.96
CA ARG A 654 -7.22 7.15 32.97
C ARG A 654 -6.68 7.85 31.74
N TYR A 655 -5.47 7.48 31.32
CA TYR A 655 -4.78 8.16 30.22
C TYR A 655 -4.35 7.18 29.14
N LEU A 656 -4.74 7.50 27.90
CA LEU A 656 -4.27 6.85 26.67
C LEU A 656 -3.12 7.62 26.05
N PHE A 657 -3.04 8.92 26.34
CA PHE A 657 -2.12 9.84 25.70
C PHE A 657 -1.40 10.73 26.71
N VAL A 658 -0.18 11.12 26.33
CA VAL A 658 0.49 12.30 26.89
C VAL A 658 0.69 13.33 25.78
N SER A 659 0.03 14.48 25.90
CA SER A 659 0.16 15.61 24.96
C SER A 659 1.09 16.69 25.50
N GLY A 660 1.59 17.56 24.63
CA GLY A 660 2.38 18.73 25.02
C GLY A 660 2.77 19.62 23.86
N ARG A 661 3.56 20.67 24.13
CA ARG A 661 4.08 21.59 23.11
C ARG A 661 5.61 21.59 23.08
N ASN A 662 6.17 21.59 21.88
CA ASN A 662 7.59 21.85 21.65
C ASN A 662 7.76 23.14 20.84
N ARG A 663 8.42 24.15 21.40
CA ARG A 663 8.78 25.37 20.67
C ARG A 663 9.80 25.03 19.58
N VAL A 664 9.49 25.38 18.34
CA VAL A 664 10.36 25.12 17.17
C VAL A 664 11.66 25.90 17.33
N GLY A 665 12.81 25.23 17.14
CA GLY A 665 14.15 25.85 17.25
C GLY A 665 14.70 26.02 18.67
N PHE A 666 13.89 25.81 19.71
CA PHE A 666 14.30 25.96 21.12
C PHE A 666 14.15 24.68 21.95
N ALA A 667 13.44 23.66 21.43
CA ALA A 667 13.13 22.42 22.16
C ALA A 667 13.49 21.14 21.40
N ASP A 668 14.43 21.21 20.45
CA ASP A 668 14.73 20.12 19.50
C ASP A 668 15.14 18.81 20.18
N GLY A 669 15.90 18.88 21.27
CA GLY A 669 16.29 17.70 22.05
C GLY A 669 15.09 16.98 22.67
N MET A 670 14.12 17.73 23.21
CA MET A 670 12.89 17.17 23.76
C MET A 670 11.96 16.68 22.64
N ALA A 671 11.87 17.40 21.52
CA ALA A 671 11.11 16.97 20.35
C ALA A 671 11.63 15.63 19.81
N ARG A 672 12.96 15.48 19.64
CA ARG A 672 13.58 14.20 19.24
C ARG A 672 13.31 13.08 20.25
N LEU A 673 13.41 13.36 21.55
CA LEU A 673 13.06 12.37 22.59
C LEU A 673 11.60 11.93 22.48
N ASN A 674 10.66 12.88 22.35
CA ASN A 674 9.24 12.59 22.18
C ASN A 674 9.00 11.74 20.93
N ARG A 675 9.67 12.03 19.81
CA ARG A 675 9.60 11.19 18.59
C ARG A 675 10.09 9.77 18.85
N ARG A 676 11.21 9.58 19.56
CA ARG A 676 11.68 8.23 19.92
C ARG A 676 10.64 7.47 20.74
N LEU A 677 9.93 8.16 21.64
CA LEU A 677 8.83 7.64 22.46
C LEU A 677 7.52 7.39 21.67
N GLY A 678 7.51 7.57 20.34
CA GLY A 678 6.34 7.33 19.49
C GLY A 678 5.47 8.57 19.22
N ALA A 679 5.92 9.78 19.59
CA ALA A 679 5.13 10.99 19.38
C ALA A 679 4.81 11.25 17.90
N HIS A 680 3.57 11.68 17.65
CA HIS A 680 3.14 12.29 16.40
C HIS A 680 2.74 13.75 16.62
N VAL A 681 2.81 14.58 15.58
CA VAL A 681 2.30 15.95 15.62
C VAL A 681 0.80 15.92 15.34
N VAL A 682 0.02 16.60 16.18
CA VAL A 682 -1.43 16.73 16.02
C VAL A 682 -1.77 17.90 15.10
N PHE A 683 -1.14 19.05 15.39
CA PHE A 683 -1.20 20.28 14.60
C PHE A 683 -0.06 21.21 14.99
N GLU A 684 0.08 22.28 14.21
CA GLU A 684 1.05 23.34 14.46
C GLU A 684 0.38 24.62 14.96
N LEU A 685 1.05 25.32 15.87
CA LEU A 685 0.64 26.62 16.41
C LEU A 685 1.58 27.72 15.90
N GLU A 686 1.02 28.85 15.47
CA GLU A 686 1.72 30.08 15.08
C GLU A 686 1.46 31.19 16.12
N GLY A 687 2.25 32.28 16.07
CA GLY A 687 2.10 33.43 16.98
C GLY A 687 2.31 33.09 18.46
N GLN A 688 3.19 32.12 18.75
CA GLN A 688 3.36 31.58 20.09
C GLN A 688 4.43 32.33 20.91
N TYR A 689 4.27 32.30 22.24
CA TYR A 689 5.26 32.83 23.19
C TYR A 689 5.60 34.32 22.99
N GLY A 690 4.59 35.14 22.67
CA GLY A 690 4.75 36.59 22.49
C GLY A 690 5.52 36.99 21.22
N ASP A 691 5.78 36.05 20.33
CA ASP A 691 6.49 36.22 19.08
C ASP A 691 5.51 35.94 17.92
N PRO A 692 5.21 36.92 17.05
CA PRO A 692 4.35 36.71 15.89
C PRO A 692 4.86 35.62 14.94
N GLU A 693 6.18 35.41 14.85
CA GLU A 693 6.81 34.34 14.06
C GLU A 693 7.04 33.06 14.89
N GLY A 694 6.72 33.11 16.19
CA GLY A 694 6.91 32.02 17.12
C GLY A 694 6.04 30.82 16.77
N ARG A 695 6.67 29.65 16.59
CA ARG A 695 5.98 28.40 16.25
C ARG A 695 6.11 27.35 17.34
N ALA A 696 5.06 26.55 17.53
CA ALA A 696 5.09 25.39 18.42
C ALA A 696 4.44 24.16 17.77
N LEU A 697 5.09 23.01 17.91
CA LEU A 697 4.52 21.71 17.55
C LEU A 697 3.70 21.19 18.73
N TYR A 698 2.40 21.01 18.52
CA TYR A 698 1.56 20.30 19.48
C TYR A 698 1.67 18.80 19.19
N TYR A 699 2.24 18.04 20.12
CA TYR A 699 2.54 16.63 19.95
C TYR A 699 1.70 15.77 20.88
N ARG A 700 1.55 14.49 20.50
CA ARG A 700 0.90 13.46 21.31
C ARG A 700 1.72 12.18 21.30
N ILE A 701 1.94 11.61 22.48
CA ILE A 701 2.56 10.31 22.69
C ILE A 701 1.46 9.30 23.05
N PRO A 702 1.18 8.30 22.20
CA PRO A 702 0.39 7.15 22.59
C PRO A 702 1.12 6.37 23.67
N ILE A 703 0.53 6.27 24.85
CA ILE A 703 1.12 5.53 25.98
C ILE A 703 0.42 4.18 26.20
N ARG A 704 -0.71 3.94 25.53
CA ARG A 704 -1.42 2.66 25.53
C ARG A 704 -1.96 2.39 24.14
N HIS A 705 -2.13 1.11 23.83
CA HIS A 705 -2.83 0.69 22.63
C HIS A 705 -4.30 0.48 22.93
N GLU A 706 -5.03 1.59 23.06
CA GLU A 706 -6.48 1.62 23.15
C GLU A 706 -6.93 2.73 22.21
N ILE A 707 -7.82 2.40 21.28
CA ILE A 707 -8.36 3.38 20.35
C ILE A 707 -9.61 3.95 21.02
N PRO A 708 -9.71 5.28 21.21
CA PRO A 708 -10.92 5.91 21.72
C PRO A 708 -12.10 5.41 20.88
N SER A 709 -13.16 4.97 21.55
CA SER A 709 -14.41 4.63 20.86
C SER A 709 -14.78 5.82 19.97
N ALA A 710 -14.86 5.58 18.66
CA ALA A 710 -15.20 6.63 17.70
C ALA A 710 -16.46 7.35 18.21
N PRO A 711 -16.55 8.69 18.11
CA PRO A 711 -17.82 9.35 18.32
C PRO A 711 -18.84 8.62 17.44
N LYS A 712 -19.91 8.11 18.06
CA LYS A 712 -21.04 7.56 17.30
C LYS A 712 -21.39 8.63 16.28
N GLN A 713 -21.23 8.36 14.99
CA GLN A 713 -21.62 9.34 13.99
C GLN A 713 -23.11 9.59 14.17
N GLU A 714 -23.46 10.77 14.68
CA GLU A 714 -24.82 11.29 14.60
C GLU A 714 -25.15 11.41 13.11
N GLY A 715 -25.82 10.39 12.58
CA GLY A 715 -25.90 10.17 11.14
C GLY A 715 -26.14 8.71 10.74
N GLU A 716 -25.93 7.74 11.63
CA GLU A 716 -26.67 6.47 11.56
C GLU A 716 -28.14 6.69 11.93
N THR A 717 -28.80 7.69 11.33
CA THR A 717 -30.22 7.58 11.03
C THR A 717 -30.34 6.50 9.98
N SER A 718 -30.30 5.26 10.46
CA SER A 718 -30.95 4.20 9.74
C SER A 718 -32.40 4.66 9.57
N ASN A 719 -32.77 5.05 8.36
CA ASN A 719 -34.18 5.17 7.96
C ASN A 719 -34.77 3.74 7.89
N ARG A 720 -34.52 2.94 8.94
CA ARG A 720 -34.79 1.50 9.00
C ARG A 720 -35.91 1.28 10.00
N PRO A 721 -36.89 0.45 9.65
CA PRO A 721 -37.88 -0.01 10.62
C PRO A 721 -37.15 -0.65 11.81
N ALA A 722 -37.41 -0.16 13.01
CA ALA A 722 -36.94 -0.80 14.23
C ALA A 722 -37.50 -2.23 14.32
N GLY A 723 -36.63 -3.24 14.51
CA GLY A 723 -37.05 -4.57 14.97
C GLY A 723 -36.66 -5.81 14.14
N ARG A 724 -36.06 -5.69 12.94
CA ARG A 724 -35.64 -6.87 12.13
C ARG A 724 -34.12 -7.07 12.12
N VAL A 725 -33.65 -8.31 12.34
CA VAL A 725 -32.21 -8.63 12.35
C VAL A 725 -31.69 -8.74 10.92
N ARG A 726 -30.71 -7.92 10.53
CA ARG A 726 -30.07 -8.01 9.21
C ARG A 726 -29.26 -9.31 9.11
N VAL A 727 -29.45 -10.06 8.03
CA VAL A 727 -28.70 -11.28 7.71
C VAL A 727 -27.86 -11.03 6.46
N ASP A 728 -26.54 -10.94 6.62
CA ASP A 728 -25.61 -10.76 5.49
C ASP A 728 -25.17 -12.11 4.93
N LEU A 729 -25.67 -12.42 3.73
CA LEU A 729 -25.30 -13.61 2.96
C LEU A 729 -24.69 -13.21 1.61
N ALA A 730 -24.08 -12.03 1.50
CA ALA A 730 -23.56 -11.49 0.24
C ALA A 730 -22.05 -11.20 0.28
N SER A 731 -21.53 -10.84 1.46
CA SER A 731 -20.17 -10.31 1.60
C SER A 731 -19.08 -11.37 1.82
N GLY A 732 -19.43 -12.66 1.96
CA GLY A 732 -18.53 -13.73 2.40
C GLY A 732 -17.24 -13.92 1.59
N LEU A 733 -17.20 -13.51 0.32
CA LEU A 733 -15.98 -13.56 -0.49
C LEU A 733 -14.95 -12.48 -0.11
N LEU A 734 -15.39 -11.31 0.37
CA LEU A 734 -14.51 -10.22 0.83
C LEU A 734 -14.37 -10.14 2.35
N ARG A 735 -15.37 -10.67 3.04
CA ARG A 735 -15.47 -10.76 4.49
C ARG A 735 -15.67 -12.25 4.84
N PRO A 736 -14.61 -13.07 4.83
CA PRO A 736 -14.73 -14.50 5.07
C PRO A 736 -15.31 -14.84 6.44
N PHE A 737 -15.24 -13.93 7.41
CA PHE A 737 -15.81 -14.10 8.75
C PHE A 737 -16.71 -12.91 9.12
N ALA A 738 -17.85 -13.19 9.74
CA ALA A 738 -18.77 -12.19 10.25
C ALA A 738 -18.10 -11.40 11.37
N THR A 739 -17.35 -12.07 12.24
CA THR A 739 -16.51 -11.42 13.27
C THR A 739 -15.05 -11.71 12.97
N PRO A 740 -14.12 -10.74 13.11
CA PRO A 740 -12.70 -11.03 12.96
C PRO A 740 -12.28 -12.23 13.81
N PRO A 741 -11.44 -13.15 13.28
CA PRO A 741 -10.92 -14.24 14.07
C PRO A 741 -10.29 -13.76 15.38
N LYS A 742 -10.46 -14.53 16.46
CA LYS A 742 -9.92 -14.15 17.79
C LYS A 742 -8.43 -13.82 17.75
N SER A 743 -7.62 -14.58 17.01
CA SER A 743 -6.18 -14.32 16.88
C SER A 743 -5.89 -12.96 16.22
N LEU A 744 -6.66 -12.58 15.19
CA LEU A 744 -6.54 -11.28 14.54
C LEU A 744 -7.05 -10.14 15.44
N ALA A 745 -8.17 -10.34 16.13
CA ALA A 745 -8.70 -9.38 17.09
C ALA A 745 -7.72 -9.12 18.23
N THR A 746 -7.08 -10.16 18.78
CA THR A 746 -6.05 -10.02 19.82
C THR A 746 -4.83 -9.23 19.33
N LEU A 747 -4.37 -9.45 18.09
CA LEU A 747 -3.28 -8.63 17.51
C LEU A 747 -3.68 -7.16 17.38
N TRP A 748 -4.93 -6.90 16.97
CA TRP A 748 -5.47 -5.55 16.90
C TRP A 748 -5.55 -4.89 18.28
N GLU A 749 -6.09 -5.59 19.26
CA GLU A 749 -6.22 -5.13 20.65
C GLU A 749 -4.87 -4.93 21.34
N ALA A 750 -3.82 -5.61 20.89
CA ALA A 750 -2.46 -5.46 21.42
C ALA A 750 -1.60 -4.43 20.66
N GLY A 751 -2.07 -3.92 19.51
CA GLY A 751 -1.37 -2.88 18.75
C GLY A 751 -0.33 -3.34 17.75
N ALA A 752 -0.24 -4.66 17.54
CA ALA A 752 0.64 -5.23 16.54
C ALA A 752 0.29 -4.78 15.10
N LEU A 753 -0.95 -4.33 14.86
CA LEU A 753 -1.41 -3.88 13.55
C LEU A 753 -1.24 -2.37 13.30
N VAL A 754 -0.73 -1.58 14.26
CA VAL A 754 -0.49 -0.13 14.06
C VAL A 754 0.44 0.07 12.86
N GLY A 755 1.59 -0.60 12.89
CA GLY A 755 2.62 -0.57 11.83
C GLY A 755 2.06 -0.83 10.43
N PRO A 756 1.55 -2.03 10.13
CA PRO A 756 1.02 -2.37 8.80
C PRO A 756 -0.22 -1.55 8.40
N THR A 757 -0.93 -0.92 9.34
CA THR A 757 -2.04 -0.02 9.01
C THR A 757 -1.54 1.34 8.54
N VAL A 758 -0.63 1.96 9.30
CA VAL A 758 -0.14 3.32 9.02
C VAL A 758 0.95 3.35 7.95
N ASN A 759 1.70 2.25 7.80
CA ASN A 759 2.71 2.05 6.79
C ASN A 759 2.24 0.98 5.80
N LYS A 760 2.07 1.36 4.54
CA LYS A 760 1.93 0.38 3.47
C LYS A 760 3.29 0.04 2.88
N ILE A 761 3.62 -1.24 2.88
CA ILE A 761 4.82 -1.76 2.20
C ILE A 761 4.44 -2.48 0.92
N THR A 762 5.42 -2.62 0.03
CA THR A 762 5.31 -3.48 -1.15
C THR A 762 5.85 -4.88 -0.81
N LEU A 763 4.99 -5.89 -0.81
CA LEU A 763 5.24 -7.24 -0.29
C LEU A 763 6.44 -7.99 -0.90
N CYS A 764 6.81 -7.70 -2.15
CA CYS A 764 7.96 -8.33 -2.83
C CYS A 764 9.23 -7.47 -2.83
N ASN A 765 9.16 -6.27 -2.25
CA ASN A 765 10.30 -5.36 -2.13
C ASN A 765 10.79 -5.26 -0.68
N TYR A 766 9.92 -5.44 0.30
CA TYR A 766 10.31 -5.37 1.70
C TYR A 766 9.60 -6.48 2.45
N VAL A 767 10.38 -7.24 3.21
CA VAL A 767 9.90 -8.36 4.01
C VAL A 767 9.76 -7.91 5.45
N THR A 768 8.70 -8.38 6.11
CA THR A 768 8.50 -8.29 7.56
C THR A 768 8.32 -9.69 8.12
N PRO A 769 8.44 -9.89 9.45
CA PRO A 769 8.12 -11.17 10.08
C PRO A 769 6.72 -11.71 9.73
N SER A 770 5.72 -10.83 9.61
CA SER A 770 4.35 -11.19 9.22
C SER A 770 4.26 -11.78 7.82
N VAL A 771 5.04 -11.26 6.86
CA VAL A 771 5.13 -11.81 5.49
C VAL A 771 5.68 -13.24 5.53
N VAL A 772 6.71 -13.49 6.33
CA VAL A 772 7.31 -14.83 6.46
C VAL A 772 6.29 -15.81 7.04
N ARG A 773 5.65 -15.48 8.17
CA ARG A 773 4.64 -16.36 8.80
C ARG A 773 3.49 -16.70 7.84
N ALA A 774 2.97 -15.71 7.11
CA ALA A 774 1.91 -15.96 6.15
C ALA A 774 2.36 -16.88 5.01
N ALA A 775 3.56 -16.66 4.45
CA ALA A 775 4.11 -17.51 3.41
C ALA A 775 4.31 -18.96 3.90
N GLU A 776 4.87 -19.16 5.09
CA GLU A 776 5.04 -20.48 5.69
C GLU A 776 3.71 -21.20 5.89
N TRP A 777 2.69 -20.48 6.37
CA TRP A 777 1.34 -21.04 6.56
C TRP A 777 0.70 -21.45 5.24
N MET A 778 0.73 -20.56 4.24
CA MET A 778 0.08 -20.81 2.95
C MET A 778 0.75 -21.94 2.18
N ALA A 779 2.09 -22.04 2.21
CA ALA A 779 2.80 -23.16 1.61
C ALA A 779 2.47 -24.50 2.29
N ALA A 780 2.24 -24.48 3.60
CA ALA A 780 1.85 -25.69 4.34
C ALA A 780 0.42 -26.17 4.03
N LEU A 781 -0.49 -25.29 3.57
CA LEU A 781 -1.84 -25.66 3.16
C LEU A 781 -1.89 -26.39 1.80
N THR A 782 -0.83 -26.29 1.00
CA THR A 782 -0.78 -26.78 -0.38
C THR A 782 0.49 -27.59 -0.65
N PRO A 783 0.70 -28.74 0.03
CA PRO A 783 1.97 -29.49 -0.04
C PRO A 783 2.39 -29.94 -1.45
N GLY A 784 1.45 -30.06 -2.40
CA GLY A 784 1.73 -30.35 -3.83
C GLY A 784 2.08 -29.12 -4.68
N LEU A 785 1.90 -27.91 -4.15
CA LEU A 785 2.11 -26.61 -4.81
C LEU A 785 2.90 -25.68 -3.90
N PRO A 786 4.12 -26.06 -3.50
CA PRO A 786 4.79 -25.43 -2.36
C PRO A 786 5.34 -24.03 -2.68
N ARG A 787 5.31 -23.57 -3.93
CA ARG A 787 5.89 -22.29 -4.35
C ARG A 787 4.83 -21.22 -4.47
N LEU A 788 5.11 -20.03 -3.93
CA LEU A 788 4.12 -18.96 -3.77
C LEU A 788 4.51 -17.71 -4.55
N TYR A 789 3.51 -17.09 -5.18
CA TYR A 789 3.52 -15.70 -5.60
C TYR A 789 2.33 -14.96 -5.00
N VAL A 790 2.50 -13.65 -4.83
CA VAL A 790 1.43 -12.73 -4.43
C VAL A 790 1.19 -11.68 -5.51
N THR A 791 0.01 -11.06 -5.47
CA THR A 791 -0.37 -9.94 -6.35
C THR A 791 -1.33 -9.01 -5.61
N SER A 792 -1.61 -7.84 -6.20
CA SER A 792 -2.49 -6.86 -5.57
C SER A 792 -3.97 -7.19 -5.67
N GLY A 793 -4.37 -8.06 -6.60
CA GLY A 793 -5.78 -8.29 -6.90
C GLY A 793 -5.99 -9.55 -7.73
N ARG A 794 -7.26 -9.90 -7.92
CA ARG A 794 -7.66 -11.12 -8.65
C ARG A 794 -7.19 -11.13 -10.10
N ASP A 795 -7.40 -10.03 -10.82
CA ASP A 795 -7.05 -9.97 -12.23
C ASP A 795 -5.53 -10.03 -12.43
N GLU A 796 -4.78 -9.38 -11.53
CA GLU A 796 -3.33 -9.48 -11.52
C GLU A 796 -2.82 -10.92 -11.22
N LEU A 797 -3.56 -11.74 -10.45
CA LEU A 797 -3.26 -13.17 -10.28
C LEU A 797 -3.30 -13.93 -11.60
N LEU A 798 -4.33 -13.69 -12.41
CA LEU A 798 -4.46 -14.32 -13.71
C LEU A 798 -3.31 -13.91 -14.63
N ASP A 799 -3.02 -12.61 -14.71
CA ASP A 799 -1.90 -12.06 -15.48
C ASP A 799 -0.55 -12.60 -14.99
N LYS A 800 -0.41 -12.87 -13.69
CA LYS A 800 0.77 -13.53 -13.13
C LYS A 800 0.90 -14.96 -13.63
N ALA A 801 -0.17 -15.76 -13.52
CA ALA A 801 -0.19 -17.14 -13.96
C ALA A 801 0.11 -17.28 -15.46
N LEU A 802 -0.51 -16.43 -16.29
CA LEU A 802 -0.24 -16.36 -17.73
C LEU A 802 1.23 -16.09 -18.04
N ARG A 803 1.86 -15.13 -17.36
CA ARG A 803 3.28 -14.81 -17.61
C ARG A 803 4.23 -15.92 -17.16
N ILE A 804 3.93 -16.58 -16.03
CA ILE A 804 4.69 -17.77 -15.59
C ILE A 804 4.62 -18.86 -16.66
N LEU A 805 3.42 -19.17 -17.16
CA LEU A 805 3.25 -20.19 -18.19
C LEU A 805 3.91 -19.78 -19.52
N LYS A 806 3.79 -18.51 -19.93
CA LYS A 806 4.44 -17.98 -21.14
C LYS A 806 5.97 -18.03 -21.07
N TRP A 807 6.55 -17.85 -19.88
CA TRP A 807 8.00 -18.00 -19.67
C TRP A 807 8.49 -19.41 -20.00
N HIS A 808 7.74 -20.42 -19.56
CA HIS A 808 8.05 -21.83 -19.80
C HIS A 808 7.59 -22.32 -21.19
N ARG A 809 6.56 -21.70 -21.76
CA ARG A 809 5.94 -22.04 -23.05
C ARG A 809 6.02 -20.85 -24.01
N ARG A 810 7.23 -20.52 -24.45
CA ARG A 810 7.53 -19.30 -25.23
C ARG A 810 6.75 -19.20 -26.55
N ASP A 811 6.45 -20.31 -27.19
CA ASP A 811 5.71 -20.35 -28.45
C ASP A 811 4.19 -20.31 -28.28
N ALA A 812 3.70 -20.39 -27.03
CA ALA A 812 2.29 -20.41 -26.74
C ALA A 812 1.67 -19.02 -26.79
N THR A 813 0.46 -18.95 -27.34
CA THR A 813 -0.28 -17.70 -27.61
C THR A 813 -1.75 -17.78 -27.23
N VAL A 814 -2.27 -19.00 -26.97
CA VAL A 814 -3.69 -19.25 -26.68
C VAL A 814 -3.86 -19.72 -25.24
N ALA A 815 -4.74 -19.07 -24.48
CA ALA A 815 -5.23 -19.58 -23.20
C ALA A 815 -6.68 -20.08 -23.38
N ILE A 816 -7.12 -21.09 -22.62
CA ILE A 816 -8.45 -21.67 -22.78
C ILE A 816 -9.26 -21.51 -21.50
N GLY A 817 -10.42 -20.85 -21.59
CA GLY A 817 -11.37 -20.67 -20.50
C GLY A 817 -12.56 -21.63 -20.55
N LEU A 818 -13.52 -21.46 -19.63
CA LEU A 818 -14.81 -22.15 -19.65
C LEU A 818 -15.93 -21.17 -19.98
N GLU A 819 -16.95 -21.65 -20.69
CA GLU A 819 -18.24 -20.96 -20.79
C GLU A 819 -18.83 -20.74 -19.39
N GLY A 820 -19.37 -19.54 -19.16
CA GLY A 820 -19.85 -19.08 -17.86
C GLY A 820 -18.75 -18.72 -16.84
N GLY A 821 -17.46 -18.88 -17.18
CA GLY A 821 -16.35 -18.61 -16.27
C GLY A 821 -16.13 -17.12 -16.01
N TYR A 822 -15.63 -16.78 -14.83
CA TYR A 822 -15.32 -15.42 -14.41
C TYR A 822 -14.00 -15.34 -13.64
N LEU A 823 -12.95 -14.90 -14.33
CA LEU A 823 -11.61 -14.75 -13.76
C LEU A 823 -11.25 -13.30 -13.41
N GLY A 824 -12.21 -12.38 -13.59
CA GLY A 824 -12.02 -10.93 -13.47
C GLY A 824 -12.54 -10.18 -14.70
N HIS A 825 -12.43 -8.86 -14.68
CA HIS A 825 -12.88 -8.00 -15.80
C HIS A 825 -12.12 -6.66 -15.90
N VAL A 826 -11.12 -6.43 -15.05
CA VAL A 826 -10.29 -5.23 -14.99
C VAL A 826 -9.15 -5.31 -16.00
N THR A 827 -8.46 -6.45 -16.12
CA THR A 827 -7.38 -6.61 -17.10
C THR A 827 -7.87 -7.16 -18.43
N ALA A 828 -7.16 -6.84 -19.51
CA ALA A 828 -7.44 -7.36 -20.85
C ALA A 828 -7.43 -8.90 -20.87
N ALA A 829 -6.50 -9.53 -20.14
CA ALA A 829 -6.42 -10.97 -20.01
C ALA A 829 -7.67 -11.54 -19.31
N ALA A 830 -8.08 -10.93 -18.19
CA ALA A 830 -9.25 -11.36 -17.43
C ALA A 830 -10.54 -11.27 -18.25
N ARG A 831 -10.78 -10.15 -18.95
CA ARG A 831 -11.95 -10.02 -19.85
C ARG A 831 -11.94 -11.00 -21.02
N SER A 832 -10.76 -11.45 -21.45
CA SER A 832 -10.65 -12.35 -22.59
C SER A 832 -10.95 -13.81 -22.20
N LEU A 833 -10.67 -14.20 -20.96
CA LEU A 833 -10.96 -15.54 -20.43
C LEU A 833 -12.30 -15.63 -19.70
N SER A 834 -12.79 -14.53 -19.12
CA SER A 834 -14.14 -14.45 -18.59
C SER A 834 -15.16 -14.49 -19.72
N ASP A 835 -16.32 -15.09 -19.44
CA ASP A 835 -17.44 -15.12 -20.37
C ASP A 835 -18.09 -13.72 -20.46
N PRO A 836 -18.25 -13.13 -21.65
CA PRO A 836 -18.88 -11.82 -21.80
C PRO A 836 -20.34 -11.78 -21.30
N ALA A 837 -21.02 -12.94 -21.17
CA ALA A 837 -22.36 -13.01 -20.61
C ALA A 837 -22.40 -12.81 -19.08
N VAL A 838 -21.25 -12.81 -18.39
CA VAL A 838 -21.18 -12.75 -16.91
C VAL A 838 -20.48 -11.51 -16.35
N HIS A 839 -20.08 -10.56 -17.19
CA HIS A 839 -19.52 -9.27 -16.77
C HIS A 839 -19.88 -8.15 -17.76
N ARG A 840 -19.69 -6.90 -17.34
CA ARG A 840 -19.94 -5.69 -18.16
C ARG A 840 -18.66 -4.90 -18.45
N GLY A 841 -17.50 -5.42 -18.06
CA GLY A 841 -16.19 -4.77 -18.23
C GLY A 841 -15.71 -4.50 -19.68
N GLY A 842 -16.51 -4.82 -20.69
CA GLY A 842 -16.20 -4.58 -22.10
C GLY A 842 -15.68 -5.80 -22.86
N PRO A 843 -15.34 -5.62 -24.15
CA PRO A 843 -15.02 -6.73 -25.04
C PRO A 843 -13.71 -7.43 -24.69
N ALA A 844 -13.58 -8.68 -25.14
CA ALA A 844 -12.32 -9.41 -25.11
C ALA A 844 -11.24 -8.69 -25.94
N HIS A 845 -10.03 -8.65 -25.42
CA HIS A 845 -8.88 -8.11 -26.16
C HIS A 845 -8.15 -9.23 -26.90
N PHE A 846 -7.92 -10.37 -26.24
CA PHE A 846 -7.33 -11.57 -26.83
C PHE A 846 -8.43 -12.49 -27.36
N ALA A 847 -8.25 -13.05 -28.56
CA ALA A 847 -9.18 -13.99 -29.17
C ALA A 847 -8.94 -15.41 -28.65
N TRP A 848 -9.15 -15.59 -27.35
CA TRP A 848 -8.96 -16.87 -26.67
C TRP A 848 -10.26 -17.66 -26.60
N PRO A 849 -10.22 -18.99 -26.86
CA PRO A 849 -11.42 -19.82 -26.86
C PRO A 849 -11.91 -20.10 -25.44
N ARG A 850 -13.21 -20.34 -25.35
CA ARG A 850 -13.86 -20.94 -24.17
C ARG A 850 -14.51 -22.24 -24.63
N VAL A 851 -14.42 -23.27 -23.80
CA VAL A 851 -15.08 -24.56 -24.06
C VAL A 851 -16.30 -24.72 -23.14
N PRO A 852 -17.29 -25.55 -23.51
CA PRO A 852 -18.43 -25.85 -22.64
C PRO A 852 -17.99 -26.32 -21.27
N HIS A 853 -18.78 -25.99 -20.25
CA HIS A 853 -18.47 -26.41 -18.89
C HIS A 853 -18.75 -27.91 -18.71
N PRO A 854 -17.87 -28.70 -18.05
CA PRO A 854 -18.00 -30.17 -17.95
C PRO A 854 -19.24 -30.66 -17.17
N ALA A 855 -19.88 -29.78 -16.39
CA ALA A 855 -21.17 -30.08 -15.76
C ALA A 855 -22.35 -30.19 -16.75
N GLN A 856 -22.20 -29.68 -17.97
CA GLN A 856 -23.21 -29.81 -19.02
C GLN A 856 -23.04 -31.13 -19.75
N ASP A 857 -21.84 -31.37 -20.29
CA ASP A 857 -21.45 -32.58 -21.01
C ASP A 857 -19.92 -32.76 -20.93
N PRO A 858 -19.43 -33.72 -20.12
CA PRO A 858 -18.01 -34.04 -20.00
C PRO A 858 -17.33 -34.43 -21.31
N GLU A 859 -18.00 -35.20 -22.18
CA GLU A 859 -17.43 -35.70 -23.43
C GLU A 859 -17.33 -34.57 -24.45
N ALA A 860 -18.38 -33.75 -24.57
CA ALA A 860 -18.37 -32.57 -25.42
C ALA A 860 -17.30 -31.56 -24.99
N THR A 861 -17.05 -31.42 -23.67
CA THR A 861 -15.98 -30.56 -23.15
C THR A 861 -14.61 -31.03 -23.62
N LEU A 862 -14.32 -32.33 -23.54
CA LEU A 862 -13.05 -32.91 -24.03
C LEU A 862 -12.91 -32.81 -25.56
N ALA A 863 -14.01 -32.98 -26.29
CA ALA A 863 -14.03 -32.79 -27.75
C ALA A 863 -13.70 -31.34 -28.13
N ALA A 864 -14.37 -30.37 -27.50
CA ALA A 864 -14.12 -28.94 -27.70
C ALA A 864 -12.70 -28.53 -27.30
N LEU A 865 -12.14 -29.14 -26.24
CA LEU A 865 -10.73 -28.95 -25.89
C LEU A 865 -9.78 -29.41 -27.00
N ARG A 866 -9.99 -30.61 -27.55
CA ARG A 866 -9.17 -31.12 -28.67
C ARG A 866 -9.29 -30.24 -29.91
N GLU A 867 -10.49 -29.73 -30.20
CA GLU A 867 -10.73 -28.79 -31.29
C GLU A 867 -9.99 -27.47 -31.06
N ALA A 868 -10.13 -26.86 -29.87
CA ALA A 868 -9.46 -25.61 -29.52
C ALA A 868 -7.93 -25.73 -29.58
N VAL A 869 -7.36 -26.86 -29.11
CA VAL A 869 -5.92 -27.15 -29.23
C VAL A 869 -5.51 -27.30 -30.70
N THR A 870 -6.32 -27.96 -31.52
CA THR A 870 -6.04 -28.10 -32.96
C THR A 870 -6.09 -26.75 -33.66
N ALA A 871 -7.10 -25.93 -33.38
CA ALA A 871 -7.25 -24.58 -33.92
C ALA A 871 -6.10 -23.64 -33.49
N ALA A 872 -5.56 -23.82 -32.29
CA ALA A 872 -4.37 -23.10 -31.84
C ALA A 872 -3.08 -23.49 -32.60
N GLY A 873 -3.09 -24.60 -33.37
CA GLY A 873 -1.91 -25.15 -34.04
C GLY A 873 -1.16 -26.20 -33.21
N GLY A 874 -1.86 -26.86 -32.28
CA GLY A 874 -1.33 -27.94 -31.45
C GLY A 874 -0.99 -27.51 -30.00
N PRO A 875 -0.68 -28.49 -29.13
CA PRO A 875 -0.54 -28.24 -27.69
C PRO A 875 0.59 -27.26 -27.32
N ALA A 876 1.67 -27.20 -28.12
CA ALA A 876 2.77 -26.25 -27.92
C ALA A 876 2.34 -24.78 -28.05
N LYS A 877 1.21 -24.51 -28.73
CA LYS A 877 0.66 -23.16 -28.90
C LYS A 877 -0.31 -22.74 -27.79
N VAL A 878 -0.66 -23.66 -26.88
CA VAL A 878 -1.56 -23.41 -25.77
C VAL A 878 -0.76 -23.13 -24.48
N LEU A 879 -1.08 -22.02 -23.83
CA LEU A 879 -0.49 -21.57 -22.56
C LEU A 879 -0.93 -22.48 -21.43
N GLY A 880 -2.23 -22.73 -21.31
CA GLY A 880 -2.84 -23.53 -20.25
C GLY A 880 -4.37 -23.43 -20.25
N LEU A 881 -4.98 -24.24 -19.39
CA LEU A 881 -6.39 -24.13 -19.03
C LEU A 881 -6.53 -23.22 -17.80
N PHE A 882 -7.47 -22.28 -17.82
CA PHE A 882 -7.67 -21.30 -16.74
C PHE A 882 -9.11 -21.35 -16.25
N TRP A 883 -9.36 -22.16 -15.23
CA TRP A 883 -10.72 -22.59 -14.89
C TRP A 883 -11.05 -22.34 -13.43
N GLU A 884 -12.31 -22.06 -13.13
CA GLU A 884 -12.82 -22.07 -11.76
C GLU A 884 -13.29 -23.47 -11.40
N THR A 885 -13.02 -23.93 -10.18
CA THR A 885 -13.57 -25.22 -9.69
C THR A 885 -15.06 -25.11 -9.39
N VAL A 886 -15.46 -23.93 -8.91
CA VAL A 886 -16.84 -23.46 -8.71
C VAL A 886 -16.92 -22.07 -9.33
N GLN A 887 -17.62 -21.93 -10.45
CA GLN A 887 -17.75 -20.66 -11.15
C GLN A 887 -18.47 -19.62 -10.28
N GLU A 888 -17.83 -18.47 -10.04
CA GLU A 888 -18.36 -17.43 -9.16
C GLU A 888 -19.70 -16.89 -9.67
N ARG A 889 -19.85 -16.67 -10.98
CA ARG A 889 -21.01 -15.96 -11.55
C ARG A 889 -22.17 -16.86 -11.96
N THR A 890 -21.93 -18.15 -12.18
CA THR A 890 -22.97 -19.11 -12.61
C THR A 890 -23.21 -20.22 -11.59
N GLY A 891 -22.30 -20.42 -10.63
CA GLY A 891 -22.32 -21.53 -9.70
C GLY A 891 -22.05 -22.90 -10.32
N ALA A 892 -21.68 -22.98 -11.61
CA ALA A 892 -21.33 -24.28 -12.21
C ALA A 892 -20.13 -24.90 -11.47
N VAL A 893 -20.18 -26.21 -11.24
CA VAL A 893 -19.19 -26.96 -10.44
C VAL A 893 -18.57 -28.04 -11.30
N ILE A 894 -17.24 -28.14 -11.33
CA ILE A 894 -16.57 -29.26 -12.00
C ILE A 894 -17.00 -30.58 -11.33
N PRO A 895 -17.62 -31.53 -12.07
CA PRO A 895 -18.10 -32.79 -11.51
C PRO A 895 -16.96 -33.67 -11.01
N GLN A 896 -17.20 -34.44 -9.93
CA GLN A 896 -16.19 -35.38 -9.40
C GLN A 896 -15.68 -36.35 -10.47
N ALA A 897 -16.58 -36.89 -11.30
CA ALA A 897 -16.25 -37.86 -12.34
C ALA A 897 -15.37 -37.28 -13.48
N PHE A 898 -15.27 -35.96 -13.58
CA PHE A 898 -14.50 -35.33 -14.67
C PHE A 898 -13.00 -35.25 -14.39
N TRP A 899 -12.58 -35.27 -13.11
CA TRP A 899 -11.18 -35.05 -12.74
C TRP A 899 -10.22 -36.11 -13.31
N GLU A 900 -10.64 -37.37 -13.34
CA GLU A 900 -9.83 -38.46 -13.91
C GLU A 900 -9.63 -38.26 -15.42
N ALA A 901 -10.69 -37.89 -16.15
CA ALA A 901 -10.63 -37.64 -17.58
C ALA A 901 -9.79 -36.38 -17.91
N LEU A 902 -9.90 -35.33 -17.09
CA LEU A 902 -9.07 -34.13 -17.22
C LEU A 902 -7.59 -34.45 -16.98
N GLU A 903 -7.27 -35.25 -15.97
CA GLU A 903 -5.89 -35.66 -15.67
C GLU A 903 -5.31 -36.51 -16.81
N GLN A 904 -6.07 -37.47 -17.32
CA GLN A 904 -5.65 -38.25 -18.49
C GLN A 904 -5.37 -37.33 -19.70
N TRP A 905 -6.29 -36.41 -20.00
CA TRP A 905 -6.10 -35.44 -21.08
C TRP A 905 -4.89 -34.51 -20.85
N ARG A 906 -4.65 -34.09 -19.61
CA ARG A 906 -3.49 -33.27 -19.22
C ARG A 906 -2.19 -34.00 -19.51
N GLN A 907 -2.11 -35.28 -19.14
CA GLN A 907 -0.95 -36.14 -19.38
C GLN A 907 -0.71 -36.38 -20.87
N GLU A 908 -1.78 -36.58 -21.65
CA GLU A 908 -1.70 -36.77 -23.11
C GLU A 908 -1.27 -35.49 -23.86
N SER A 909 -1.78 -34.34 -23.45
CA SER A 909 -1.54 -33.06 -24.13
C SER A 909 -0.29 -32.31 -23.65
N GLY A 910 0.13 -32.52 -22.40
CA GLY A 910 1.17 -31.74 -21.74
C GLY A 910 0.81 -30.26 -21.55
N ILE A 911 -0.49 -29.92 -21.56
CA ILE A 911 -0.99 -28.56 -21.34
C ILE A 911 -1.26 -28.36 -19.84
N PRO A 912 -0.71 -27.31 -19.21
CA PRO A 912 -0.87 -27.09 -17.78
C PRO A 912 -2.28 -26.63 -17.41
N VAL A 913 -2.73 -26.98 -16.21
CA VAL A 913 -4.04 -26.59 -15.65
C VAL A 913 -3.83 -25.59 -14.50
N VAL A 914 -4.45 -24.43 -14.63
CA VAL A 914 -4.52 -23.38 -13.62
C VAL A 914 -5.94 -23.31 -13.08
N LEU A 915 -6.09 -23.57 -11.77
CA LEU A 915 -7.39 -23.53 -11.11
C LEU A 915 -7.55 -22.25 -10.27
N PHE A 916 -8.72 -21.64 -10.36
CA PHE A 916 -9.13 -20.49 -9.56
C PHE A 916 -10.18 -20.93 -8.52
N GLU A 917 -9.91 -20.65 -7.25
CA GLU A 917 -10.71 -21.10 -6.11
C GLU A 917 -11.20 -19.96 -5.21
N THR A 918 -11.47 -18.77 -5.77
CA THR A 918 -12.01 -17.64 -5.00
C THR A 918 -13.36 -17.96 -4.34
N ALA A 919 -14.26 -18.66 -5.05
CA ALA A 919 -15.58 -19.02 -4.54
C ALA A 919 -15.61 -20.30 -3.67
N SER A 920 -14.49 -21.01 -3.55
CA SER A 920 -14.43 -22.35 -2.94
C SER A 920 -13.34 -22.52 -1.86
N ALA A 921 -12.39 -21.59 -1.77
CA ALA A 921 -11.28 -21.62 -0.83
C ALA A 921 -11.71 -21.53 0.65
N LEU A 922 -10.76 -21.84 1.54
CA LEU A 922 -10.90 -21.78 3.00
C LEU A 922 -12.03 -22.68 3.54
N GLY A 923 -12.28 -23.83 2.91
CA GLY A 923 -13.34 -24.74 3.36
C GLY A 923 -14.74 -24.39 2.84
N ARG A 924 -14.90 -23.28 2.11
CA ARG A 924 -16.21 -22.80 1.64
C ARG A 924 -16.97 -23.83 0.81
N SER A 925 -16.27 -24.66 0.04
CA SER A 925 -16.88 -25.74 -0.74
C SER A 925 -17.41 -26.92 0.10
N GLY A 926 -17.10 -26.98 1.39
CA GLY A 926 -17.34 -28.13 2.25
C GLY A 926 -16.30 -29.26 2.09
N ALA A 927 -15.28 -29.08 1.23
CA ALA A 927 -14.26 -30.08 0.93
C ALA A 927 -12.85 -29.49 1.05
N GLY A 928 -12.23 -29.64 2.23
CA GLY A 928 -10.86 -29.20 2.52
C GLY A 928 -10.63 -27.69 2.33
N PRO A 929 -9.40 -27.19 2.55
CA PRO A 929 -9.08 -25.77 2.36
C PRO A 929 -9.21 -25.34 0.89
N PHE A 930 -8.96 -26.26 -0.05
CA PHE A 930 -9.12 -26.07 -1.48
C PHE A 930 -9.80 -27.30 -2.07
N ARG A 931 -10.86 -27.06 -2.85
CA ARG A 931 -11.75 -28.08 -3.38
C ARG A 931 -11.02 -29.07 -4.28
N ALA A 932 -10.17 -28.59 -5.20
CA ALA A 932 -9.46 -29.46 -6.14
C ALA A 932 -8.57 -30.47 -5.42
N LEU A 933 -7.79 -29.99 -4.44
CA LEU A 933 -6.91 -30.82 -3.63
C LEU A 933 -7.70 -31.85 -2.81
N ALA A 934 -8.83 -31.44 -2.22
CA ALA A 934 -9.71 -32.34 -1.47
C ALA A 934 -10.35 -33.42 -2.35
N GLN A 935 -10.45 -33.19 -3.67
CA GLN A 935 -10.94 -34.16 -4.65
C GLN A 935 -9.83 -35.02 -5.27
N GLY A 936 -8.59 -34.89 -4.80
CA GLY A 936 -7.45 -35.65 -5.28
C GLY A 936 -6.82 -35.13 -6.58
N PHE A 937 -7.21 -33.93 -7.05
CA PHE A 937 -6.62 -33.31 -8.24
C PHE A 937 -5.61 -32.23 -7.83
N VAL A 938 -4.35 -32.41 -8.22
CA VAL A 938 -3.29 -31.41 -8.01
C VAL A 938 -3.04 -30.68 -9.35
N PRO A 939 -3.49 -29.41 -9.50
CA PRO A 939 -3.25 -28.65 -10.71
C PRO A 939 -1.76 -28.28 -10.83
N ASP A 940 -1.36 -27.64 -11.94
CA ASP A 940 -0.01 -27.08 -12.07
C ASP A 940 0.13 -25.74 -11.33
N ALA A 941 -1.00 -25.01 -11.24
CA ALA A 941 -1.13 -23.83 -10.39
C ALA A 941 -2.53 -23.69 -9.79
N LEU A 942 -2.60 -23.15 -8.58
CA LEU A 942 -3.83 -22.87 -7.84
C LEU A 942 -3.83 -21.40 -7.40
N ALA A 943 -4.80 -20.64 -7.87
CA ALA A 943 -4.97 -19.23 -7.57
C ALA A 943 -6.23 -19.00 -6.73
N TRP A 944 -6.17 -18.08 -5.78
CA TRP A 944 -7.35 -17.61 -5.05
C TRP A 944 -7.11 -16.22 -4.47
N TRP A 945 -8.20 -15.51 -4.26
CA TRP A 945 -8.18 -14.15 -3.74
C TRP A 945 -8.96 -14.07 -2.43
N GLY A 946 -8.29 -13.66 -1.35
CA GLY A 946 -8.87 -13.58 0.01
C GLY A 946 -9.67 -12.30 0.30
N GLY A 947 -9.71 -11.38 -0.66
CA GLY A 947 -10.30 -10.05 -0.52
C GLY A 947 -9.25 -8.99 -0.14
N GLY A 948 -9.59 -7.71 -0.34
CA GLY A 948 -8.63 -6.62 -0.16
C GLY A 948 -7.57 -6.60 -1.28
N GLN A 949 -6.41 -5.98 -1.03
CA GLN A 949 -5.35 -5.88 -2.05
C GLN A 949 -4.35 -7.03 -1.93
N HIS A 950 -4.82 -8.28 -1.99
CA HIS A 950 -3.92 -9.43 -1.91
C HIS A 950 -4.51 -10.69 -2.53
N GLY A 951 -3.75 -11.31 -3.44
CA GLY A 951 -4.08 -12.59 -4.04
C GLY A 951 -2.93 -13.59 -3.89
N TRP A 952 -3.27 -14.88 -3.80
CA TRP A 952 -2.32 -15.98 -3.72
C TRP A 952 -2.28 -16.81 -4.99
N LEU A 953 -1.08 -17.11 -5.47
CA LEU A 953 -0.82 -18.08 -6.53
C LEU A 953 0.17 -19.14 -6.05
N HIS A 954 -0.31 -20.37 -5.96
CA HIS A 954 0.45 -21.55 -5.57
C HIS A 954 0.86 -22.28 -6.84
N VAL A 955 2.13 -22.65 -6.99
CA VAL A 955 2.64 -23.34 -8.18
C VAL A 955 3.50 -24.54 -7.80
N THR A 956 3.62 -25.47 -8.74
CA THR A 956 4.59 -26.57 -8.64
C THR A 956 6.03 -26.04 -8.70
N GLU A 957 6.99 -26.83 -8.22
CA GLU A 957 8.42 -26.51 -8.32
C GLU A 957 8.85 -26.25 -9.79
N GLY A 958 8.31 -27.04 -10.73
CA GLY A 958 8.64 -26.93 -12.15
C GLY A 958 8.16 -25.64 -12.82
N LEU A 959 7.12 -24.99 -12.27
CA LEU A 959 6.63 -23.70 -12.76
C LEU A 959 7.21 -22.50 -12.01
N PHE A 960 7.97 -22.70 -10.93
CA PHE A 960 8.57 -21.59 -10.21
C PHE A 960 9.67 -20.91 -11.04
N VAL A 961 9.74 -19.59 -10.94
CA VAL A 961 10.67 -18.75 -11.69
C VAL A 961 11.35 -17.83 -10.66
N ASP A 962 12.58 -18.19 -10.30
CA ASP A 962 13.35 -17.49 -9.27
C ASP A 962 13.84 -16.11 -9.74
N LYS A 963 14.18 -16.01 -11.03
CA LYS A 963 14.72 -14.80 -11.67
C LYS A 963 14.19 -14.57 -13.10
N PRO A 964 14.13 -13.29 -13.53
CA PRO A 964 14.31 -12.11 -12.71
C PRO A 964 13.17 -11.98 -11.70
N LEU A 965 13.54 -11.60 -10.48
CA LEU A 965 12.79 -11.55 -9.21
C LEU A 965 11.46 -10.76 -9.21
N THR A 966 10.96 -10.36 -10.37
CA THR A 966 9.83 -9.44 -10.60
C THR A 966 9.03 -9.90 -11.82
N PHE A 967 8.58 -11.14 -11.87
CA PHE A 967 7.37 -11.45 -12.64
C PHE A 967 6.13 -10.74 -12.08
N VAL A 968 6.29 -9.82 -11.13
CA VAL A 968 5.29 -9.06 -10.40
C VAL A 968 5.54 -7.55 -10.58
N SER A 969 4.50 -6.77 -10.33
CA SER A 969 4.41 -5.32 -10.46
C SER A 969 5.42 -4.63 -9.52
N THR A 970 5.60 -3.30 -9.62
CA THR A 970 6.32 -2.56 -8.56
C THR A 970 5.50 -2.47 -7.25
N TRP A 971 4.40 -3.22 -7.17
CA TRP A 971 3.32 -3.14 -6.19
C TRP A 971 2.50 -4.43 -6.24
N ASP A 972 2.64 -5.28 -5.22
CA ASP A 972 2.13 -6.67 -5.24
C ASP A 972 1.24 -6.97 -4.02
N GLY A 973 0.40 -6.01 -3.69
CA GLY A 973 -0.51 -6.08 -2.56
C GLY A 973 -0.01 -5.38 -1.32
N ASP A 974 -0.73 -5.59 -0.22
CA ASP A 974 -0.47 -4.95 1.07
C ASP A 974 -0.40 -5.96 2.22
N GLU A 975 0.46 -5.66 3.19
CA GLU A 975 0.73 -6.53 4.34
C GLU A 975 -0.47 -6.73 5.25
N LEU A 976 -1.34 -5.73 5.38
CA LEU A 976 -2.53 -5.85 6.23
C LEU A 976 -3.51 -6.87 5.64
N SER A 977 -3.72 -6.87 4.33
CA SER A 977 -4.51 -7.90 3.63
C SER A 977 -3.88 -9.30 3.77
N LEU A 978 -2.56 -9.41 3.65
CA LEU A 978 -1.83 -10.68 3.83
C LEU A 978 -1.93 -11.22 5.27
N ILE A 979 -1.81 -10.35 6.28
CA ILE A 979 -2.01 -10.73 7.70
C ILE A 979 -3.43 -11.25 7.88
N ARG A 980 -4.44 -10.54 7.37
CA ARG A 980 -5.84 -10.98 7.44
C ARG A 980 -6.02 -12.37 6.85
N ASP A 981 -5.50 -12.62 5.65
CA ASP A 981 -5.58 -13.94 5.00
C ASP A 981 -4.95 -15.05 5.85
N HIS A 982 -3.78 -14.80 6.45
CA HIS A 982 -3.11 -15.75 7.34
C HIS A 982 -4.01 -16.12 8.54
N HIS A 983 -4.58 -15.13 9.22
CA HIS A 983 -5.45 -15.39 10.37
C HIS A 983 -6.80 -16.00 9.99
N HIS A 984 -7.38 -15.61 8.84
CA HIS A 984 -8.58 -16.25 8.31
C HIS A 984 -8.34 -17.72 7.99
N ALA A 985 -7.23 -18.06 7.36
CA ALA A 985 -6.90 -19.44 7.02
C ALA A 985 -6.65 -20.31 8.27
N ARG A 986 -5.98 -19.77 9.29
CA ARG A 986 -5.83 -20.42 10.61
C ARG A 986 -7.17 -20.70 11.27
N ALA A 987 -8.07 -19.71 11.28
CA ALA A 987 -9.40 -19.85 11.86
C ALA A 987 -10.27 -20.86 11.08
N ALA A 988 -10.26 -20.78 9.76
CA ALA A 988 -11.06 -21.64 8.89
C ALA A 988 -10.74 -23.13 9.09
N ARG A 989 -9.48 -23.49 9.32
CA ARG A 989 -9.04 -24.87 9.63
C ARG A 989 -9.78 -25.48 10.82
N ARG A 990 -10.22 -24.66 11.78
CA ARG A 990 -10.84 -25.11 13.04
C ARG A 990 -12.38 -25.05 13.03
N LEU A 991 -12.99 -24.56 11.95
CA LEU A 991 -14.43 -24.44 11.86
C LEU A 991 -15.08 -25.79 11.56
N ASP A 992 -16.12 -26.14 12.31
CA ASP A 992 -17.07 -27.18 11.92
C ASP A 992 -18.22 -26.54 11.13
N LEU A 993 -18.25 -26.81 9.82
CA LEU A 993 -19.26 -26.27 8.92
C LEU A 993 -20.49 -27.18 8.80
N SER A 994 -20.51 -28.35 9.45
CA SER A 994 -21.51 -29.40 9.21
C SER A 994 -22.96 -28.93 9.41
N GLY A 995 -23.22 -28.14 10.45
CA GLY A 995 -24.55 -27.55 10.70
C GLY A 995 -24.97 -26.56 9.62
N ALA A 996 -24.10 -25.58 9.33
CA ALA A 996 -24.35 -24.59 8.29
C ALA A 996 -24.54 -25.21 6.89
N LEU A 997 -23.78 -26.27 6.57
CA LEU A 997 -23.92 -27.00 5.31
C LEU A 997 -25.29 -27.71 5.22
N ARG A 998 -25.75 -28.37 6.28
CA ARG A 998 -27.10 -28.98 6.30
C ARG A 998 -28.20 -27.94 6.13
N ALA A 999 -28.08 -26.80 6.82
CA ALA A 999 -29.05 -25.71 6.68
C ALA A 999 -29.04 -25.10 5.27
N MET A 1000 -27.86 -24.95 4.65
CA MET A 1000 -27.75 -24.52 3.26
C MET A 1000 -28.46 -25.48 2.30
N GLU A 1001 -28.35 -26.80 2.48
CA GLU A 1001 -29.06 -27.77 1.65
C GLU A 1001 -30.58 -27.66 1.79
N ARG A 1002 -31.10 -27.35 2.98
CA ARG A 1002 -32.53 -27.07 3.16
C ARG A 1002 -32.96 -25.81 2.40
N VAL A 1003 -32.17 -24.73 2.48
CA VAL A 1003 -32.39 -23.50 1.68
C VAL A 1003 -32.42 -23.83 0.18
N VAL A 1004 -31.49 -24.67 -0.31
CA VAL A 1004 -31.48 -25.11 -1.71
C VAL A 1004 -32.77 -25.85 -2.06
N ALA A 1005 -33.22 -26.78 -1.22
CA ALA A 1005 -34.47 -27.51 -1.43
C ALA A 1005 -35.69 -26.57 -1.44
N ALA A 1006 -35.74 -25.59 -0.53
CA ALA A 1006 -36.80 -24.59 -0.48
C ALA A 1006 -36.84 -23.75 -1.77
N LEU A 1007 -35.69 -23.26 -2.25
CA LEU A 1007 -35.59 -22.53 -3.51
C LEU A 1007 -36.01 -23.38 -4.72
N ALA A 1008 -35.58 -24.64 -4.77
CA ALA A 1008 -35.98 -25.58 -5.81
C ALA A 1008 -37.49 -25.85 -5.82
N SER A 1009 -38.13 -25.90 -4.64
CA SER A 1009 -39.59 -26.03 -4.53
C SER A 1009 -40.35 -24.84 -5.12
N ARG A 1010 -39.67 -23.70 -5.31
CA ARG A 1010 -40.19 -22.50 -5.99
C ARG A 1010 -39.86 -22.44 -7.48
N GLY A 1011 -39.38 -23.55 -8.06
CA GLY A 1011 -39.00 -23.61 -9.48
C GLY A 1011 -37.69 -22.89 -9.82
N LEU A 1012 -36.92 -22.45 -8.82
CA LEU A 1012 -35.64 -21.78 -9.03
C LEU A 1012 -34.52 -22.81 -9.20
N THR A 1013 -33.63 -22.55 -10.16
CA THR A 1013 -32.43 -23.38 -10.32
C THR A 1013 -31.33 -22.85 -9.43
N VAL A 1014 -30.77 -23.72 -8.59
CA VAL A 1014 -29.65 -23.38 -7.72
C VAL A 1014 -28.43 -24.22 -8.10
N ARG A 1015 -27.28 -23.57 -8.24
CA ARG A 1015 -25.98 -24.21 -8.51
C ARG A 1015 -24.96 -23.76 -7.45
N GLY A 1016 -23.82 -24.46 -7.34
CA GLY A 1016 -22.72 -24.13 -6.43
C GLY A 1016 -22.31 -25.30 -5.54
N ALA A 1017 -21.41 -25.04 -4.58
CA ALA A 1017 -20.89 -26.06 -3.67
C ALA A 1017 -20.68 -25.51 -2.25
N GLY A 1018 -20.91 -26.34 -1.23
CA GLY A 1018 -20.68 -26.00 0.17
C GLY A 1018 -21.56 -24.86 0.69
N LEU A 1019 -20.97 -23.74 1.08
CA LEU A 1019 -21.68 -22.53 1.50
C LEU A 1019 -21.90 -21.52 0.35
N TYR A 1020 -21.29 -21.72 -0.83
CA TYR A 1020 -21.47 -20.83 -1.96
C TYR A 1020 -22.55 -21.35 -2.91
N ARG A 1021 -23.63 -20.58 -3.12
CA ARG A 1021 -24.71 -20.92 -4.06
C ARG A 1021 -25.01 -19.75 -4.99
N VAL A 1022 -25.37 -20.05 -6.22
CA VAL A 1022 -25.89 -19.11 -7.22
C VAL A 1022 -27.29 -19.55 -7.60
N VAL A 1023 -28.24 -18.64 -7.45
CA VAL A 1023 -29.64 -18.82 -7.82
C VAL A 1023 -29.86 -18.19 -9.19
N HIS A 1024 -30.46 -18.97 -10.09
CA HIS A 1024 -30.85 -18.54 -11.44
C HIS A 1024 -32.36 -18.32 -11.44
N ALA A 1025 -32.76 -17.05 -11.50
CA ALA A 1025 -34.15 -16.63 -11.38
C ALA A 1025 -34.66 -15.82 -12.58
N GLY A 1026 -33.82 -15.62 -13.62
CA GLY A 1026 -34.21 -14.88 -14.81
C GLY A 1026 -34.69 -13.46 -14.48
N GLU A 1027 -35.81 -13.05 -15.07
CA GLU A 1027 -36.41 -11.73 -14.83
C GLU A 1027 -36.87 -11.53 -13.37
N ALA A 1028 -37.16 -12.62 -12.64
CA ALA A 1028 -37.60 -12.55 -11.25
C ALA A 1028 -36.46 -12.24 -10.25
N ALA A 1029 -35.19 -12.30 -10.69
CA ALA A 1029 -34.03 -12.19 -9.79
C ALA A 1029 -34.00 -10.89 -8.97
N GLU A 1030 -34.28 -9.76 -9.61
CA GLU A 1030 -34.28 -8.45 -8.94
C GLU A 1030 -35.43 -8.34 -7.93
N THR A 1031 -36.63 -8.75 -8.33
CA THR A 1031 -37.83 -8.77 -7.49
C THR A 1031 -37.65 -9.65 -6.25
N LEU A 1032 -37.17 -10.89 -6.43
CA LEU A 1032 -36.92 -11.81 -5.33
C LEU A 1032 -35.88 -11.26 -4.36
N ARG A 1033 -34.80 -10.68 -4.89
CA ARG A 1033 -33.75 -10.08 -4.06
C ARG A 1033 -34.27 -8.87 -3.30
N ALA A 1034 -35.13 -8.04 -3.90
CA ALA A 1034 -35.77 -6.90 -3.25
C ALA A 1034 -36.74 -7.35 -2.13
N GLN A 1035 -37.52 -8.40 -2.36
CA GLN A 1035 -38.40 -9.01 -1.35
C GLN A 1035 -37.60 -9.55 -0.16
N LEU A 1036 -36.54 -10.31 -0.41
CA LEU A 1036 -35.66 -10.82 0.64
C LEU A 1036 -34.92 -9.69 1.38
N ALA A 1037 -34.53 -8.63 0.68
CA ALA A 1037 -33.95 -7.44 1.29
C ALA A 1037 -34.94 -6.71 2.21
N ALA A 1038 -36.23 -6.68 1.89
CA ALA A 1038 -37.29 -6.13 2.76
C ALA A 1038 -37.47 -6.98 4.05
N GLU A 1039 -37.16 -8.27 4.00
CA GLU A 1039 -37.06 -9.16 5.16
C GLU A 1039 -35.70 -9.07 5.88
N GLY A 1040 -34.80 -8.16 5.44
CA GLY A 1040 -33.51 -7.93 6.07
C GLY A 1040 -32.40 -8.87 5.62
N ILE A 1041 -32.60 -9.66 4.56
CA ILE A 1041 -31.63 -10.61 4.02
C ILE A 1041 -30.89 -9.97 2.84
N LEU A 1042 -29.56 -9.86 2.95
CA LEU A 1042 -28.72 -9.30 1.89
C LEU A 1042 -28.12 -10.41 1.03
N LEU A 1043 -28.32 -10.31 -0.28
CA LEU A 1043 -27.78 -11.21 -1.30
C LEU A 1043 -27.02 -10.44 -2.39
N ARG A 1044 -25.99 -11.08 -2.96
CA ARG A 1044 -25.14 -10.48 -3.98
C ARG A 1044 -25.82 -10.54 -5.34
N ALA A 1045 -26.08 -9.40 -5.97
CA ALA A 1045 -26.56 -9.36 -7.34
C ALA A 1045 -25.47 -9.85 -8.31
N LEU A 1046 -25.87 -10.62 -9.33
CA LEU A 1046 -25.03 -11.08 -10.40
C LEU A 1046 -25.67 -10.77 -11.77
N PRO A 1047 -24.88 -10.69 -12.87
CA PRO A 1047 -25.44 -10.48 -14.20
C PRO A 1047 -26.37 -11.61 -14.68
N ALA A 1048 -27.20 -11.28 -15.67
CA ALA A 1048 -28.11 -12.19 -16.38
C ALA A 1048 -29.10 -12.95 -15.47
N GLY A 1049 -29.81 -12.21 -14.61
CA GLY A 1049 -30.92 -12.75 -13.83
C GLY A 1049 -30.49 -13.71 -12.72
N ARG A 1050 -29.34 -13.44 -12.09
CA ARG A 1050 -28.74 -14.29 -11.05
C ARG A 1050 -28.45 -13.51 -9.78
N PHE A 1051 -28.36 -14.22 -8.68
CA PHE A 1051 -27.80 -13.70 -7.43
C PHE A 1051 -27.09 -14.82 -6.67
N ALA A 1052 -26.11 -14.45 -5.84
CA ALA A 1052 -25.36 -15.40 -5.02
C ALA A 1052 -25.74 -15.31 -3.53
N ILE A 1053 -25.75 -16.49 -2.91
CA ILE A 1053 -25.73 -16.70 -1.46
C ILE A 1053 -24.27 -17.06 -1.13
N ALA A 1054 -23.57 -16.12 -0.51
CA ALA A 1054 -22.17 -16.17 -0.16
C ALA A 1054 -21.99 -15.69 1.30
N PRO A 1055 -22.38 -16.51 2.29
CA PRO A 1055 -22.29 -16.13 3.69
C PRO A 1055 -20.84 -16.14 4.19
N PRO A 1056 -20.54 -15.48 5.31
CA PRO A 1056 -19.32 -15.73 6.07
C PRO A 1056 -19.18 -17.23 6.44
N LEU A 1057 -17.96 -17.70 6.62
CA LEU A 1057 -17.66 -19.09 6.97
C LEU A 1057 -18.18 -19.48 8.36
N ASP A 1058 -18.23 -18.52 9.28
CA ASP A 1058 -18.77 -18.65 10.64
C ASP A 1058 -20.28 -18.38 10.73
N VAL A 1059 -21.00 -18.47 9.60
CA VAL A 1059 -22.46 -18.29 9.59
C VAL A 1059 -23.16 -19.31 10.49
N ALA A 1060 -24.00 -18.82 11.41
CA ALA A 1060 -24.81 -19.68 12.25
C ALA A 1060 -25.95 -20.33 11.45
N GLU A 1061 -26.29 -21.58 11.78
CA GLU A 1061 -27.41 -22.32 11.16
C GLU A 1061 -28.72 -21.52 11.21
N THR A 1062 -29.00 -20.86 12.34
CA THR A 1062 -30.19 -20.00 12.51
C THR A 1062 -30.29 -18.85 11.50
N ARG A 1063 -29.18 -18.38 10.92
CA ARG A 1063 -29.19 -17.35 9.87
C ARG A 1063 -29.64 -17.91 8.52
N LEU A 1064 -29.29 -19.15 8.24
CA LEU A 1064 -29.72 -19.85 7.03
C LEU A 1064 -31.18 -20.31 7.15
N GLU A 1065 -31.62 -20.69 8.36
CA GLU A 1065 -33.03 -20.99 8.65
C GLU A 1065 -33.94 -19.76 8.45
N ILE A 1066 -33.46 -18.55 8.75
CA ILE A 1066 -34.19 -17.31 8.43
C ILE A 1066 -34.37 -17.15 6.92
N LEU A 1067 -33.34 -17.46 6.12
CA LEU A 1067 -33.45 -17.44 4.65
C LEU A 1067 -34.40 -18.54 4.16
N GLU A 1068 -34.31 -19.75 4.70
CA GLU A 1068 -35.21 -20.87 4.39
C GLU A 1068 -36.68 -20.45 4.59
N ALA A 1069 -37.03 -19.96 5.79
CA ALA A 1069 -38.37 -19.51 6.11
C ALA A 1069 -38.84 -18.33 5.23
N ALA A 1070 -37.94 -17.39 4.92
CA ALA A 1070 -38.26 -16.27 4.03
C ALA A 1070 -38.57 -16.74 2.61
N VAL A 1071 -37.80 -17.69 2.07
CA VAL A 1071 -38.05 -18.32 0.76
C VAL A 1071 -39.37 -19.09 0.77
N GLU A 1072 -39.66 -19.81 1.84
CA GLU A 1072 -40.93 -20.53 2.03
C GLU A 1072 -42.14 -19.60 2.19
N ALA A 1073 -41.94 -18.34 2.60
CA ALA A 1073 -43.00 -17.34 2.70
C ALA A 1073 -43.24 -16.57 1.40
N LEU A 1074 -42.34 -16.68 0.40
CA LEU A 1074 -42.53 -16.00 -0.88
C LEU A 1074 -43.84 -16.43 -1.55
N PRO A 1075 -44.53 -15.56 -2.29
CA PRO A 1075 -45.65 -15.97 -3.12
C PRO A 1075 -45.21 -17.10 -4.08
N GLN A 1076 -46.08 -18.09 -4.31
CA GLN A 1076 -45.84 -19.02 -5.42
C GLN A 1076 -45.85 -18.21 -6.73
N PRO A 1077 -44.89 -18.43 -7.65
CA PRO A 1077 -44.76 -17.67 -8.88
C PRO A 1077 -46.01 -17.74 -9.78
#